data_AF-A0A2T6L9H9-F1
#
_entry.id   AF-A0A2T6L9H9-F1
#
_cell.length_a   1.000
_cell.length_b   1.000
_cell.length_c   1.000
_cell.angle_alpha   90.00
_cell.angle_beta   90.00
_cell.angle_gamma   90.00
#
_symmetry.space_group_name_H-M   'P 1'
#
loop_
_entity.id
_entity.type
_entity.pdbx_description
1 polymer ?
#
loop_
_entity_poly.entity_id
_entity_poly.type
_entity_poly.pdbx_seq_one_letter_code
_entity_poly.pdbx_strand_id
1 'polypeptide(L)'
;MRRVVSAGSPAKPGRTLTNALTCGITAALLVAPANGAFAAPSPEPEDVPRSGAALTAPTPFASAPLRSGEAVEISEDVTHLPLDDDGDAIVTRREEQRIAPGLELTRFARMSEDGWLSGEVLVADLGPVGANGRVQKGKAQVGYIGPDHIAGNATVSEMAAARGAIAAVNGDYFDINNSGAALGASIDDGTLIKSASPGRERSVAFGSDGVGRLAQVFLEGSVSWASTGGSGVEPVETEVPISGLNVTALPQAGVAVYDAGWGTFTRTRPLAAGEQGVEVTVSADGTVAAVGQPTGGQLADGTRAVVARPGAAADALAALRPGDHVDLAYGLREDAGEVAVAIGGGPEDPLLEDGEVTSATGDHVELRHPRTAVGFDESGTRAYFVVVDGRQTHSTGMNLYDLGELMAQLGADDAINLDGGGSSEMVARLPGDAGNTILNSPSDGYERSDANGLGLYVPAGSGRVAAFDVRTTVPADDADRVFPGLHRTLVGKGYDDAMGPVATEPSSWRTRDESVASVRDGVVTGRNPGSTVVTAASLSRWGLADGSTEVEVLGKLVRTGVDTPVVGLEDAEATAPLVLTGYDAQGFSAPIEARDVTVTGGDGVAELVPAADGSFEVRALAEVGGTTFELSVPGPGGQDLTTEVAVTVSLEEDVVADFADAAFWTSAHDRAPGGSVAPAEGHDGAAGLRVTYDFTQSTATRGQYAVLPEAASGGRELPGSPRAVTMWVDGDGNGAWLRLQVRQGDGVVTQLDGPEVTWTGWRQVTFPVPDGVAFPLKLQRVRALETTAGQQYTGALTISGIAAQVPPAVDAPEAPRVEDRIVVADGATDTAPLRVAVMSDAQFVARDPESGAVAGARDALREIVADDPDLLVINGDLVDEAAPEDFDLARRILTEELEGADFPWYYVPGNHEVMGGSITNFEEEFGERTRVLDVPTPGRAGGTTRLIMLDSSAGRLGADFAQVQLLRNALDDAATDSSVTGVLVFAHHPLDDPLPTKASQLTDRLEADTLRGWYEDFRETSGKSIASVNAHVGVFHASTQDGVPYLVNGNSGKGPASTPADGGFTGWSMLGVRPASGPVSGPTQGGRPRGPWLTWEVNTRAEGITVSGPESLEVGESAAVAAVVVQDGTREVPVAWPVSSSWGGEGVCTTGESGRAALRECPRGTVLALDPDTHELTALRAGAATLTVTVNGAAGELTVSTSR
;
A
#
# COMPACT_ATOMS: atom_id res chain seq x y z
N MET A 1 -42.41 -34.36 -22.25
CA MET A 1 -42.40 -35.64 -23.00
C MET A 1 -41.43 -36.58 -22.28
N ARG A 2 -41.90 -37.59 -21.51
CA ARG A 2 -41.76 -39.05 -21.74
C ARG A 2 -40.35 -39.48 -22.22
N ARG A 3 -39.54 -40.34 -21.59
CA ARG A 3 -39.66 -41.50 -20.65
C ARG A 3 -38.22 -41.85 -20.14
N VAL A 4 -37.89 -42.17 -18.86
CA VAL A 4 -38.19 -43.36 -18.00
C VAL A 4 -37.27 -44.56 -18.39
N VAL A 5 -36.34 -45.14 -17.58
CA VAL A 5 -36.44 -46.08 -16.41
C VAL A 5 -35.00 -46.43 -15.91
N SER A 6 -34.62 -46.32 -14.61
CA SER A 6 -34.45 -47.37 -13.53
C SER A 6 -33.47 -48.53 -13.81
N ALA A 7 -32.76 -49.22 -12.89
CA ALA A 7 -32.47 -49.18 -11.45
C ALA A 7 -31.67 -50.48 -11.13
N GLY A 8 -30.91 -50.55 -10.03
CA GLY A 8 -30.60 -51.84 -9.36
C GLY A 8 -29.24 -51.98 -8.69
N SER A 9 -29.20 -51.79 -7.37
CA SER A 9 -28.21 -52.35 -6.43
C SER A 9 -28.70 -53.74 -5.96
N PRO A 10 -27.91 -54.65 -5.30
CA PRO A 10 -27.54 -54.44 -3.89
C PRO A 10 -26.29 -55.19 -3.30
N ALA A 11 -25.94 -54.77 -2.07
CA ALA A 11 -25.49 -55.55 -0.88
C ALA A 11 -24.00 -55.92 -0.62
N LYS A 12 -23.52 -55.46 0.57
CA LYS A 12 -22.35 -55.92 1.37
C LYS A 12 -22.70 -57.19 2.21
N PRO A 13 -21.75 -57.87 2.93
CA PRO A 13 -21.35 -57.44 4.31
C PRO A 13 -19.91 -57.79 4.81
N GLY A 14 -19.38 -56.95 5.73
CA GLY A 14 -18.44 -57.22 6.87
C GLY A 14 -17.00 -57.75 6.61
N ARG A 15 -15.94 -57.46 7.39
CA ARG A 15 -15.69 -56.75 8.67
C ARG A 15 -14.16 -56.78 8.96
N THR A 16 -13.62 -55.69 9.54
CA THR A 16 -12.47 -55.56 10.49
C THR A 16 -10.96 -55.74 10.10
N LEU A 17 -10.20 -54.71 10.52
CA LEU A 17 -8.92 -54.66 11.29
C LEU A 17 -7.56 -54.31 10.61
N THR A 18 -7.08 -53.10 10.96
CA THR A 18 -5.73 -52.64 11.44
C THR A 18 -4.41 -52.75 10.63
N ASN A 19 -3.71 -51.60 10.67
CA ASN A 19 -2.28 -51.34 10.86
C ASN A 19 -1.26 -51.49 9.71
N ALA A 20 -0.78 -50.31 9.27
CA ALA A 20 0.56 -49.75 9.52
C ALA A 20 1.81 -50.22 8.75
N LEU A 21 2.60 -49.18 8.42
CA LEU A 21 4.07 -49.05 8.45
C LEU A 21 4.93 -49.45 7.23
N THR A 22 5.56 -48.39 6.67
CA THR A 22 7.00 -48.17 6.38
C THR A 22 7.81 -48.97 5.35
N CYS A 23 8.56 -48.15 4.60
CA CYS A 23 9.99 -48.22 4.25
C CYS A 23 10.48 -49.14 3.12
N GLY A 24 11.04 -48.46 2.10
CA GLY A 24 12.48 -48.54 1.83
C GLY A 24 12.85 -49.10 0.46
N ILE A 25 13.77 -48.43 -0.24
CA ILE A 25 15.12 -48.92 -0.58
C ILE A 25 15.80 -47.99 -1.61
N THR A 26 17.12 -47.86 -1.40
CA THR A 26 18.16 -47.02 -1.99
C THR A 26 18.83 -47.61 -3.25
N ALA A 27 19.55 -46.73 -3.99
CA ALA A 27 20.81 -46.95 -4.75
C ALA A 27 20.78 -47.71 -6.11
N ALA A 28 21.62 -47.49 -7.13
CA ALA A 28 22.65 -46.49 -7.49
C ALA A 28 23.21 -46.82 -8.92
N LEU A 29 24.09 -45.93 -9.45
CA LEU A 29 25.28 -46.15 -10.33
C LEU A 29 25.24 -45.84 -11.86
N LEU A 30 26.13 -44.88 -12.21
CA LEU A 30 27.18 -44.82 -13.27
C LEU A 30 26.82 -44.72 -14.77
N VAL A 31 27.35 -43.68 -15.46
CA VAL A 31 28.55 -43.68 -16.36
C VAL A 31 28.66 -42.31 -17.08
N ALA A 32 29.88 -41.76 -17.18
CA ALA A 32 30.31 -40.57 -17.95
C ALA A 32 31.28 -40.98 -19.10
N PRO A 33 32.00 -40.10 -19.83
CA PRO A 33 31.71 -38.82 -20.51
C PRO A 33 32.27 -38.74 -21.97
N ALA A 34 32.09 -37.63 -22.70
CA ALA A 34 33.04 -37.17 -23.73
C ALA A 34 32.91 -35.66 -24.06
N ASN A 35 34.06 -34.99 -24.07
CA ASN A 35 34.35 -33.55 -24.20
C ASN A 35 34.23 -32.99 -25.63
N GLY A 36 34.10 -31.66 -25.72
CA GLY A 36 34.48 -30.85 -26.88
C GLY A 36 34.32 -29.34 -26.65
N ALA A 37 35.33 -28.70 -26.03
CA ALA A 37 35.44 -27.27 -25.81
C ALA A 37 35.72 -26.48 -27.11
N PHE A 38 35.38 -25.19 -27.16
CA PHE A 38 36.29 -24.09 -27.54
C PHE A 38 35.72 -22.73 -27.14
N ALA A 39 36.55 -21.95 -26.43
CA ALA A 39 36.30 -20.59 -25.97
C ALA A 39 36.77 -19.53 -26.98
N ALA A 40 36.17 -18.34 -26.94
CA ALA A 40 36.67 -17.09 -27.51
C ALA A 40 36.22 -15.88 -26.64
N PRO A 41 36.91 -14.72 -26.71
CA PRO A 41 37.23 -13.86 -25.56
C PRO A 41 36.29 -12.65 -25.37
N SER A 42 36.21 -12.16 -24.13
CA SER A 42 35.49 -10.95 -23.70
C SER A 42 36.30 -9.66 -23.95
N PRO A 43 35.68 -8.54 -24.38
CA PRO A 43 36.26 -7.20 -24.24
C PRO A 43 35.83 -6.55 -22.90
N GLU A 44 36.70 -5.69 -22.38
CA GLU A 44 36.53 -4.89 -21.15
C GLU A 44 35.43 -3.82 -21.29
N PRO A 45 34.74 -3.41 -20.19
CA PRO A 45 33.66 -2.44 -20.23
C PRO A 45 34.13 -0.99 -19.95
N GLU A 46 33.58 -0.03 -20.69
CA GLU A 46 33.69 1.41 -20.44
C GLU A 46 32.63 1.91 -19.44
N ASP A 47 33.01 2.95 -18.69
CA ASP A 47 32.31 3.62 -17.58
C ASP A 47 30.86 4.09 -17.90
N VAL A 48 29.91 3.71 -17.04
CA VAL A 48 28.55 4.28 -16.99
C VAL A 48 28.46 5.28 -15.81
N PRO A 49 27.95 6.51 -16.00
CA PRO A 49 27.82 7.47 -14.91
C PRO A 49 26.64 7.11 -13.99
N ARG A 50 26.90 7.13 -12.67
CA ARG A 50 25.88 7.01 -11.62
C ARG A 50 25.14 8.35 -11.47
N SER A 51 23.88 8.40 -11.86
CA SER A 51 22.95 9.45 -11.43
C SER A 51 22.19 8.96 -10.20
N GLY A 52 22.53 9.50 -9.03
CA GLY A 52 21.76 9.33 -7.81
C GLY A 52 20.53 10.23 -7.84
N ALA A 53 19.36 9.63 -7.97
CA ALA A 53 18.10 10.20 -7.54
C ALA A 53 17.45 9.13 -6.66
N ALA A 54 17.51 9.32 -5.34
CA ALA A 54 16.72 8.53 -4.41
C ALA A 54 15.26 8.95 -4.62
N LEU A 55 14.52 8.17 -5.41
CA LEU A 55 13.07 8.27 -5.47
C LEU A 55 12.54 7.67 -4.17
N THR A 56 11.98 8.52 -3.32
CA THR A 56 11.11 8.11 -2.21
C THR A 56 10.03 7.17 -2.77
N ALA A 57 9.79 6.06 -2.08
CA ALA A 57 8.63 5.20 -2.38
C ALA A 57 7.38 6.09 -2.52
N PRO A 58 6.59 5.97 -3.60
CA PRO A 58 5.40 6.77 -3.76
C PRO A 58 4.47 6.49 -2.58
N THR A 59 4.16 7.52 -1.80
CA THR A 59 2.96 7.53 -0.94
C THR A 59 1.77 7.19 -1.82
N PRO A 60 0.91 6.23 -1.44
CA PRO A 60 -0.26 5.87 -2.22
C PRO A 60 -1.18 7.10 -2.34
N PHE A 61 -1.10 7.76 -3.49
CA PHE A 61 -2.08 8.68 -4.07
C PHE A 61 -2.58 9.85 -3.20
N ALA A 62 -1.79 10.91 -3.12
CA ALA A 62 -2.30 12.24 -2.73
C ALA A 62 -3.01 12.90 -3.93
N SER A 63 -4.35 12.98 -3.89
CA SER A 63 -5.09 14.04 -4.60
C SER A 63 -6.50 14.21 -4.06
N ALA A 64 -6.77 15.39 -3.50
CA ALA A 64 -8.09 15.84 -3.07
C ALA A 64 -9.12 15.84 -4.24
N PRO A 65 -10.40 15.56 -3.98
CA PRO A 65 -11.44 15.57 -5.01
C PRO A 65 -11.68 17.00 -5.53
N LEU A 66 -11.43 17.22 -6.83
CA LEU A 66 -11.81 18.44 -7.52
C LEU A 66 -13.34 18.47 -7.75
N ARG A 67 -14.09 19.26 -6.96
CA ARG A 67 -15.48 19.64 -7.30
C ARG A 67 -15.72 21.16 -7.34
N SER A 68 -16.08 21.60 -8.54
CA SER A 68 -16.90 22.77 -8.91
C SER A 68 -16.27 24.19 -9.05
N GLY A 69 -15.78 24.44 -10.26
CA GLY A 69 -15.88 25.72 -10.98
C GLY A 69 -15.96 25.40 -12.48
N GLU A 70 -17.02 25.84 -13.19
CA GLU A 70 -17.39 25.48 -14.58
C GLU A 70 -16.68 24.20 -15.09
N ALA A 71 -17.16 23.05 -14.57
CA ALA A 71 -16.52 21.76 -14.79
C ALA A 71 -16.28 21.53 -16.28
N VAL A 72 -15.04 21.21 -16.62
CA VAL A 72 -14.76 20.57 -17.90
C VAL A 72 -15.44 19.20 -17.81
N GLU A 73 -16.70 19.11 -18.27
CA GLU A 73 -17.57 17.93 -18.13
C GLU A 73 -16.86 16.68 -18.65
N ILE A 74 -16.58 15.71 -17.77
CA ILE A 74 -16.14 14.35 -18.13
C ILE A 74 -17.32 13.64 -18.82
N SER A 75 -17.06 12.78 -19.80
CA SER A 75 -18.13 12.09 -20.52
C SER A 75 -18.94 11.17 -19.59
N GLU A 76 -20.25 11.07 -19.80
CA GLU A 76 -21.13 10.19 -19.01
C GLU A 76 -20.62 8.75 -19.01
N ASP A 77 -20.10 8.29 -20.15
CA ASP A 77 -19.51 6.96 -20.34
C ASP A 77 -18.31 6.70 -19.40
N VAL A 78 -17.51 7.73 -19.09
CA VAL A 78 -16.40 7.61 -18.13
C VAL A 78 -16.91 7.69 -16.69
N THR A 79 -17.88 8.55 -16.41
CA THR A 79 -18.48 8.66 -15.06
C THR A 79 -19.27 7.42 -14.62
N HIS A 80 -19.58 6.53 -15.57
CA HIS A 80 -20.40 5.33 -15.36
C HIS A 80 -19.68 4.01 -15.68
N LEU A 81 -18.35 4.01 -15.86
CA LEU A 81 -17.60 2.75 -16.03
C LEU A 81 -17.97 1.74 -14.93
N PRO A 82 -18.42 0.52 -15.28
CA PRO A 82 -18.75 -0.52 -14.32
C PRO A 82 -17.47 -1.15 -13.78
N LEU A 83 -17.09 -0.77 -12.57
CA LEU A 83 -15.86 -1.22 -11.89
C LEU A 83 -16.15 -2.13 -10.69
N ASP A 84 -17.43 -2.27 -10.34
CA ASP A 84 -17.96 -3.11 -9.25
C ASP A 84 -18.18 -4.57 -9.66
N ASP A 85 -17.78 -4.94 -10.87
CA ASP A 85 -17.83 -6.33 -11.37
C ASP A 85 -19.23 -6.94 -11.26
N ASP A 86 -20.23 -6.22 -11.78
CA ASP A 86 -21.65 -6.58 -11.68
C ASP A 86 -22.16 -6.82 -10.24
N GLY A 87 -21.47 -6.23 -9.25
CA GLY A 87 -21.76 -6.31 -7.82
C GLY A 87 -20.89 -7.31 -7.05
N ASP A 88 -20.01 -8.06 -7.74
CA ASP A 88 -19.08 -9.01 -7.12
C ASP A 88 -17.82 -8.34 -6.55
N ALA A 89 -17.65 -7.03 -6.76
CA ALA A 89 -16.64 -6.19 -6.13
C ALA A 89 -17.23 -4.90 -5.53
N ILE A 90 -16.57 -4.35 -4.52
CA ILE A 90 -16.88 -3.02 -3.96
C ILE A 90 -15.81 -2.05 -4.44
N VAL A 91 -16.21 -1.02 -5.19
CA VAL A 91 -15.33 0.08 -5.57
C VAL A 91 -15.07 0.94 -4.33
N THR A 92 -13.82 0.91 -3.84
CA THR A 92 -13.40 1.61 -2.63
C THR A 92 -12.83 2.99 -2.92
N ARG A 93 -12.29 3.20 -4.14
CA ARG A 93 -11.81 4.49 -4.62
C ARG A 93 -12.14 4.65 -6.10
N ARG A 94 -12.54 5.86 -6.49
CA ARG A 94 -12.77 6.24 -7.89
C ARG A 94 -12.45 7.72 -8.08
N GLU A 95 -11.53 8.00 -8.98
CA GLU A 95 -11.15 9.37 -9.34
C GLU A 95 -11.14 9.54 -10.84
N GLU A 96 -11.68 10.66 -11.30
CA GLU A 96 -11.86 10.93 -12.72
C GLU A 96 -11.28 12.28 -13.07
N GLN A 97 -10.51 12.32 -14.14
CA GLN A 97 -9.83 13.54 -14.57
C GLN A 97 -9.71 13.58 -16.10
N ARG A 98 -10.05 14.73 -16.69
CA ARG A 98 -9.66 14.99 -18.07
C ARG A 98 -8.20 15.48 -18.10
N ILE A 99 -7.33 14.75 -18.78
CA ILE A 99 -5.90 15.10 -18.91
C ILE A 99 -5.62 15.93 -20.17
N ALA A 100 -6.44 15.76 -21.22
CA ALA A 100 -6.44 16.60 -22.42
C ALA A 100 -7.77 16.46 -23.18
N PRO A 101 -8.08 17.32 -24.17
CA PRO A 101 -9.25 17.13 -25.01
C PRO A 101 -9.23 15.78 -25.74
N GLY A 102 -10.22 14.93 -25.48
CA GLY A 102 -10.31 13.57 -26.02
C GLY A 102 -9.54 12.52 -25.22
N LEU A 103 -8.98 12.86 -24.05
CA LEU A 103 -8.29 11.94 -23.15
C LEU A 103 -8.85 12.08 -21.73
N GLU A 104 -9.51 11.03 -21.23
CA GLU A 104 -10.16 10.99 -19.92
C GLU A 104 -9.63 9.81 -19.11
N LEU A 105 -9.15 10.07 -17.90
CA LEU A 105 -8.52 9.11 -17.01
C LEU A 105 -9.46 8.79 -15.86
N THR A 106 -9.61 7.50 -15.56
CA THR A 106 -10.21 6.98 -14.33
C THR A 106 -9.15 6.19 -13.56
N ARG A 107 -8.93 6.54 -12.30
CA ARG A 107 -8.15 5.73 -11.34
C ARG A 107 -9.10 5.07 -10.37
N PHE A 108 -8.90 3.79 -10.09
CA PHE A 108 -9.81 3.05 -9.23
C PHE A 108 -9.10 2.07 -8.31
N ALA A 109 -9.75 1.79 -7.18
CA ALA A 109 -9.45 0.65 -6.34
C ALA A 109 -10.75 -0.08 -6.00
N ARG A 110 -10.69 -1.40 -5.93
CA ARG A 110 -11.81 -2.26 -5.55
C ARG A 110 -11.36 -3.44 -4.70
N MET A 111 -12.28 -3.97 -3.92
CA MET A 111 -12.11 -5.19 -3.15
C MET A 111 -13.13 -6.23 -3.61
N SER A 112 -12.69 -7.48 -3.79
CA SER A 112 -13.57 -8.64 -4.04
C SER A 112 -13.16 -9.83 -3.17
N GLU A 113 -13.81 -10.99 -3.36
CA GLU A 113 -13.41 -12.25 -2.72
C GLU A 113 -11.96 -12.65 -3.05
N ASP A 114 -11.45 -12.24 -4.22
CA ASP A 114 -10.08 -12.50 -4.67
C ASP A 114 -9.05 -11.51 -4.11
N GLY A 115 -9.49 -10.52 -3.34
CA GLY A 115 -8.65 -9.52 -2.67
C GLY A 115 -8.71 -8.13 -3.32
N TRP A 116 -7.67 -7.34 -3.04
CA TRP A 116 -7.56 -5.96 -3.52
C TRP A 116 -7.12 -5.89 -4.97
N LEU A 117 -7.65 -4.89 -5.67
CA LEU A 117 -7.26 -4.54 -7.03
C LEU A 117 -7.24 -3.03 -7.18
N SER A 118 -6.23 -2.50 -7.86
CA SER A 118 -6.17 -1.11 -8.31
C SER A 118 -5.69 -1.01 -9.75
N GLY A 119 -6.06 0.09 -10.41
CA GLY A 119 -5.65 0.36 -11.77
C GLY A 119 -6.17 1.67 -12.36
N GLU A 120 -5.75 1.90 -13.60
CA GLU A 120 -5.97 3.09 -14.39
C GLU A 120 -6.65 2.72 -15.71
N VAL A 121 -7.70 3.46 -16.06
CA VAL A 121 -8.37 3.38 -17.35
C VAL A 121 -8.24 4.74 -18.03
N LEU A 122 -7.46 4.81 -19.10
CA LEU A 122 -7.38 5.97 -19.97
C LEU A 122 -8.25 5.72 -21.21
N VAL A 123 -9.31 6.51 -21.33
CA VAL A 123 -10.23 6.50 -22.47
C VAL A 123 -9.82 7.58 -23.46
N ALA A 124 -9.53 7.17 -24.68
CA ALA A 124 -9.14 8.05 -25.78
C ALA A 124 -10.22 8.10 -26.87
N ASP A 125 -10.71 9.31 -27.16
CA ASP A 125 -11.57 9.58 -28.31
C ASP A 125 -10.70 9.87 -29.53
N LEU A 126 -10.58 8.90 -30.44
CA LEU A 126 -9.66 8.91 -31.56
C LEU A 126 -10.25 9.63 -32.78
N GLY A 127 -9.36 10.18 -33.61
CA GLY A 127 -9.79 10.80 -34.86
C GLY A 127 -8.66 11.02 -35.86
N PRO A 128 -9.01 11.29 -37.13
CA PRO A 128 -8.05 11.36 -38.20
C PRO A 128 -7.08 12.53 -38.04
N VAL A 129 -5.87 12.34 -38.56
CA VAL A 129 -4.95 13.43 -38.82
C VAL A 129 -5.38 14.11 -40.11
N GLY A 130 -5.81 15.36 -40.04
CA GLY A 130 -6.15 16.13 -41.22
C GLY A 130 -4.94 16.27 -42.16
N ALA A 131 -5.17 16.57 -43.45
CA ALA A 131 -4.12 16.73 -44.47
C ALA A 131 -3.05 17.81 -44.15
N ASN A 132 -3.24 18.57 -43.07
CA ASN A 132 -2.29 19.54 -42.51
C ASN A 132 -1.42 18.97 -41.36
N GLY A 133 -1.47 17.65 -41.12
CA GLY A 133 -0.76 16.97 -40.04
C GLY A 133 -1.34 17.26 -38.65
N ARG A 134 -2.59 17.73 -38.54
CA ARG A 134 -3.21 18.08 -37.25
C ARG A 134 -4.38 17.15 -36.95
N VAL A 135 -4.38 16.61 -35.73
CA VAL A 135 -5.52 15.87 -35.18
C VAL A 135 -6.76 16.78 -35.13
N GLN A 136 -7.94 16.19 -35.31
CA GLN A 136 -9.20 16.93 -35.12
C GLN A 136 -9.32 17.47 -33.69
N LYS A 137 -9.85 18.69 -33.53
CA LYS A 137 -10.07 19.27 -32.19
C LYS A 137 -10.99 18.36 -31.35
N GLY A 138 -10.57 18.06 -30.13
CA GLY A 138 -11.30 17.18 -29.21
C GLY A 138 -11.06 15.69 -29.45
N LYS A 139 -10.19 15.33 -30.41
CA LYS A 139 -9.75 13.96 -30.66
C LYS A 139 -8.27 13.79 -30.30
N ALA A 140 -7.88 12.56 -30.00
CA ALA A 140 -6.53 12.13 -29.77
C ALA A 140 -5.98 11.30 -30.95
N GLN A 141 -4.66 11.21 -31.03
CA GLN A 141 -3.92 10.34 -31.92
C GLN A 141 -2.95 9.49 -31.09
N VAL A 142 -2.74 8.25 -31.54
CA VAL A 142 -1.75 7.34 -30.96
C VAL A 142 -0.49 7.32 -31.83
N GLY A 143 0.68 7.32 -31.20
CA GLY A 143 1.99 7.24 -31.83
C GLY A 143 2.87 6.16 -31.20
N TYR A 144 3.85 5.66 -31.96
CA TYR A 144 4.88 4.77 -31.44
C TYR A 144 5.85 5.56 -30.55
N ILE A 145 6.17 5.00 -29.38
CA ILE A 145 7.29 5.46 -28.55
C ILE A 145 8.26 4.29 -28.34
N GLY A 146 9.55 4.60 -28.28
CA GLY A 146 10.62 3.61 -28.22
C GLY A 146 11.96 4.29 -27.95
N PRO A 147 12.98 3.53 -27.52
CA PRO A 147 14.34 4.03 -27.40
C PRO A 147 14.93 4.41 -28.77
N ASP A 148 16.09 5.08 -28.78
CA ASP A 148 16.77 5.54 -30.01
C ASP A 148 17.16 4.39 -30.96
N HIS A 149 17.34 3.18 -30.43
CA HIS A 149 17.69 1.98 -31.18
C HIS A 149 16.76 0.81 -30.82
N ILE A 150 16.39 0.01 -31.82
CA ILE A 150 15.47 -1.12 -31.68
C ILE A 150 16.01 -2.17 -30.71
N ALA A 151 17.32 -2.45 -30.73
CA ALA A 151 17.96 -3.23 -29.68
C ALA A 151 18.42 -2.29 -28.56
N GLY A 152 17.48 -2.05 -27.65
CA GLY A 152 17.64 -1.24 -26.45
C GLY A 152 16.32 -1.21 -25.69
N ASN A 153 16.33 -0.61 -24.51
CA ASN A 153 15.14 -0.38 -23.69
C ASN A 153 15.28 0.96 -22.94
N ALA A 154 14.14 1.52 -22.55
CA ALA A 154 14.04 2.74 -21.75
C ALA A 154 12.74 2.71 -20.95
N THR A 155 12.64 3.48 -19.88
CA THR A 155 11.39 3.57 -19.11
C THR A 155 10.27 4.23 -19.93
N VAL A 156 9.00 3.95 -19.60
CA VAL A 156 7.88 4.56 -20.34
C VAL A 156 7.88 6.07 -20.17
N SER A 157 8.21 6.58 -18.98
CA SER A 157 8.35 8.02 -18.73
C SER A 157 9.42 8.68 -19.62
N GLU A 158 10.60 8.06 -19.78
CA GLU A 158 11.66 8.54 -20.67
C GLU A 158 11.22 8.55 -22.13
N MET A 159 10.59 7.47 -22.60
CA MET A 159 10.10 7.35 -23.97
C MET A 159 9.00 8.36 -24.29
N ALA A 160 8.06 8.57 -23.35
CA ALA A 160 7.00 9.55 -23.46
C ALA A 160 7.56 10.97 -23.51
N ALA A 161 8.50 11.31 -22.62
CA ALA A 161 9.14 12.62 -22.58
C ALA A 161 9.94 12.91 -23.86
N ALA A 162 10.70 11.92 -24.36
CA ALA A 162 11.51 12.07 -25.57
C ALA A 162 10.67 12.36 -26.82
N ARG A 163 9.45 11.81 -26.90
CA ARG A 163 8.52 12.03 -28.01
C ARG A 163 7.47 13.12 -27.73
N GLY A 164 7.43 13.68 -26.53
CA GLY A 164 6.48 14.72 -26.12
C GLY A 164 5.04 14.22 -26.00
N ALA A 165 4.85 12.95 -25.63
CA ALA A 165 3.54 12.34 -25.43
C ALA A 165 2.84 12.92 -24.18
N ILE A 166 1.53 13.14 -24.28
CA ILE A 166 0.72 13.65 -23.16
C ILE A 166 0.46 12.55 -22.15
N ALA A 167 0.17 11.36 -22.65
CA ALA A 167 0.10 10.14 -21.86
C ALA A 167 0.78 9.01 -22.63
N ALA A 168 1.17 7.95 -21.94
CA ALA A 168 1.66 6.75 -22.57
C ALA A 168 1.44 5.52 -21.69
N VAL A 169 1.41 4.36 -22.34
CA VAL A 169 1.51 3.05 -21.67
C VAL A 169 2.66 2.24 -22.29
N ASN A 170 3.17 1.27 -21.52
CA ASN A 170 4.11 0.27 -22.04
C ASN A 170 3.48 -0.56 -23.18
N GLY A 171 4.34 -1.22 -23.95
CA GLY A 171 3.97 -1.89 -25.20
C GLY A 171 4.24 -3.39 -25.22
N ASP A 172 5.07 -3.78 -26.17
CA ASP A 172 5.26 -5.16 -26.62
C ASP A 172 6.07 -6.00 -25.63
N TYR A 173 5.88 -7.31 -25.71
CA TYR A 173 6.81 -8.27 -25.12
C TYR A 173 8.18 -8.10 -25.77
N PHE A 174 9.24 -8.33 -24.99
CA PHE A 174 10.59 -8.06 -25.47
C PHE A 174 11.62 -9.09 -25.00
N ASP A 175 12.79 -9.07 -25.66
CA ASP A 175 13.94 -9.91 -25.35
C ASP A 175 14.70 -9.36 -24.12
N ILE A 176 13.99 -9.35 -22.98
CA ILE A 176 14.27 -8.60 -21.75
C ILE A 176 15.67 -8.84 -21.15
N ASN A 177 16.16 -10.07 -21.19
CA ASN A 177 17.46 -10.43 -20.61
C ASN A 177 18.59 -10.43 -21.66
N ASN A 178 18.39 -9.76 -22.80
CA ASN A 178 19.35 -9.79 -23.90
C ASN A 178 19.39 -8.49 -24.71
N SER A 179 18.73 -8.44 -25.87
CA SER A 179 18.81 -7.28 -26.76
C SER A 179 17.96 -6.09 -26.31
N GLY A 180 16.99 -6.29 -25.42
CA GLY A 180 15.98 -5.29 -25.07
C GLY A 180 14.94 -5.06 -26.18
N ALA A 181 15.12 -5.64 -27.38
CA ALA A 181 14.23 -5.41 -28.50
C ALA A 181 12.87 -6.06 -28.31
N ALA A 182 11.83 -5.35 -28.75
CA ALA A 182 10.47 -5.86 -28.90
C ALA A 182 10.45 -7.17 -29.71
N LEU A 183 9.44 -8.01 -29.52
CA LEU A 183 9.30 -9.29 -30.21
C LEU A 183 8.36 -9.24 -31.41
N GLY A 184 7.28 -8.47 -31.32
CA GLY A 184 6.30 -8.24 -32.38
C GLY A 184 6.73 -7.18 -33.38
N ALA A 185 5.77 -6.75 -34.20
CA ALA A 185 6.01 -5.71 -35.21
C ALA A 185 6.10 -4.33 -34.56
N SER A 186 6.89 -3.45 -35.15
CA SER A 186 6.90 -2.03 -34.80
C SER A 186 6.80 -1.19 -36.07
N ILE A 187 5.76 -0.37 -36.13
CA ILE A 187 5.50 0.56 -37.23
C ILE A 187 5.37 1.96 -36.61
N ASP A 188 6.16 2.91 -37.14
CA ASP A 188 6.13 4.31 -36.76
C ASP A 188 5.91 5.15 -38.03
N ASP A 189 4.88 5.99 -38.03
CA ASP A 189 4.47 6.84 -39.16
C ASP A 189 4.42 6.11 -40.52
N GLY A 190 3.81 4.92 -40.53
CA GLY A 190 3.66 4.06 -41.72
C GLY A 190 4.93 3.31 -42.14
N THR A 191 6.04 3.50 -41.43
CA THR A 191 7.31 2.84 -41.72
C THR A 191 7.47 1.60 -40.85
N LEU A 192 7.62 0.43 -41.48
CA LEU A 192 8.00 -0.80 -40.78
C LEU A 192 9.46 -0.70 -40.33
N ILE A 193 9.68 -0.38 -39.06
CA ILE A 193 11.02 -0.30 -38.45
C ILE A 193 11.49 -1.67 -37.95
N LYS A 194 10.54 -2.56 -37.62
CA LYS A 194 10.81 -3.93 -37.19
C LYS A 194 9.65 -4.85 -37.59
N SER A 195 9.95 -6.02 -38.13
CA SER A 195 8.93 -7.06 -38.34
C SER A 195 8.71 -7.91 -37.10
N ALA A 196 7.53 -8.52 -37.00
CA ALA A 196 7.27 -9.54 -35.99
C ALA A 196 8.25 -10.71 -36.08
N SER A 197 8.68 -11.19 -34.91
CA SER A 197 9.34 -12.49 -34.78
C SER A 197 8.30 -13.61 -35.00
N PRO A 198 8.72 -14.83 -35.38
CA PRO A 198 7.77 -15.92 -35.63
C PRO A 198 6.82 -16.17 -34.45
N GLY A 199 5.51 -16.12 -34.70
CA GLY A 199 4.46 -16.30 -33.68
C GLY A 199 4.13 -15.04 -32.88
N ARG A 200 4.55 -13.85 -33.34
CA ARG A 200 4.32 -12.54 -32.71
C ARG A 200 3.68 -11.53 -33.67
N GLU A 201 2.94 -12.02 -34.65
CA GLU A 201 2.38 -11.20 -35.73
C GLU A 201 1.12 -10.43 -35.32
N ARG A 202 0.46 -10.81 -34.21
CA ARG A 202 -0.70 -10.09 -33.67
C ARG A 202 -0.25 -8.75 -33.10
N SER A 203 -0.96 -7.68 -33.47
CA SER A 203 -0.57 -6.31 -33.15
C SER A 203 -1.78 -5.43 -32.86
N VAL A 204 -1.58 -4.45 -31.99
CA VAL A 204 -2.44 -3.28 -31.89
C VAL A 204 -2.04 -2.35 -33.03
N ALA A 205 -2.98 -1.96 -33.89
CA ALA A 205 -2.71 -1.14 -35.06
C ALA A 205 -3.64 0.07 -35.14
N PHE A 206 -3.09 1.18 -35.64
CA PHE A 206 -3.82 2.42 -35.89
C PHE A 206 -3.66 2.83 -37.35
N GLY A 207 -4.76 3.12 -38.02
CA GLY A 207 -4.77 3.68 -39.37
C GLY A 207 -4.46 5.18 -39.39
N SER A 208 -4.16 5.73 -40.57
CA SER A 208 -3.99 7.18 -40.77
C SER A 208 -5.31 7.96 -40.62
N ASP A 209 -6.44 7.25 -40.73
CA ASP A 209 -7.77 7.71 -40.38
C ASP A 209 -7.99 7.84 -38.85
N GLY A 210 -7.01 7.44 -38.05
CA GLY A 210 -7.01 7.51 -36.59
C GLY A 210 -7.80 6.37 -35.93
N VAL A 211 -8.30 5.40 -36.69
CA VAL A 211 -9.07 4.28 -36.16
C VAL A 211 -8.12 3.20 -35.64
N GLY A 212 -8.38 2.72 -34.42
CA GLY A 212 -7.68 1.60 -33.80
C GLY A 212 -8.34 0.26 -34.12
N ARG A 213 -7.54 -0.79 -34.25
CA ARG A 213 -7.99 -2.16 -34.49
C ARG A 213 -6.94 -3.19 -34.06
N LEU A 214 -7.38 -4.43 -33.83
CA LEU A 214 -6.48 -5.56 -33.81
C LEU A 214 -6.12 -5.97 -35.25
N ALA A 215 -4.85 -6.29 -35.49
CA ALA A 215 -4.37 -6.71 -36.81
C ALA A 215 -3.32 -7.80 -36.71
N GLN A 216 -3.07 -8.50 -37.81
CA GLN A 216 -1.89 -9.33 -37.98
C GLN A 216 -0.95 -8.66 -38.99
N VAL A 217 0.27 -8.35 -38.54
CA VAL A 217 1.28 -7.62 -39.31
C VAL A 217 2.34 -8.60 -39.79
N PHE A 218 2.42 -8.78 -41.12
CA PHE A 218 3.36 -9.68 -41.76
C PHE A 218 4.36 -8.92 -42.63
N LEU A 219 5.60 -9.39 -42.63
CA LEU A 219 6.65 -8.97 -43.57
C LEU A 219 6.52 -9.77 -44.87
N GLU A 220 6.67 -9.08 -46.00
CA GLU A 220 6.89 -9.68 -47.31
C GLU A 220 8.14 -9.07 -47.95
N GLY A 221 8.99 -9.90 -48.54
CA GLY A 221 10.18 -9.41 -49.22
C GLY A 221 11.16 -10.49 -49.65
N SER A 222 12.13 -10.10 -50.47
CA SER A 222 13.22 -10.93 -50.94
C SER A 222 14.52 -10.16 -51.10
N VAL A 223 15.63 -10.91 -51.04
CA VAL A 223 16.95 -10.48 -51.51
C VAL A 223 17.25 -11.24 -52.81
N SER A 224 17.62 -10.52 -53.87
CA SER A 224 17.91 -11.12 -55.16
C SER A 224 19.22 -10.61 -55.78
N TRP A 225 19.86 -11.46 -56.58
CA TRP A 225 21.08 -11.10 -57.30
C TRP A 225 21.32 -12.01 -58.50
N ALA A 226 22.02 -11.45 -59.49
CA ALA A 226 22.48 -12.16 -60.67
C ALA A 226 23.91 -12.67 -60.45
N SER A 227 24.12 -13.99 -60.51
CA SER A 227 25.47 -14.56 -60.52
C SER A 227 25.93 -14.84 -61.96
N THR A 228 27.06 -14.26 -62.38
CA THR A 228 27.69 -14.63 -63.65
C THR A 228 28.55 -15.88 -63.45
N GLY A 229 28.02 -17.04 -63.84
CA GLY A 229 28.87 -18.18 -64.16
C GLY A 229 29.86 -17.77 -65.25
N GLY A 230 31.15 -18.08 -65.11
CA GLY A 230 32.23 -17.55 -65.95
C GLY A 230 31.91 -17.50 -67.46
N SER A 231 32.51 -16.50 -68.14
CA SER A 231 32.28 -16.09 -69.54
C SER A 231 31.55 -17.12 -70.43
N GLY A 232 30.26 -16.87 -70.69
CA GLY A 232 29.45 -17.64 -71.65
C GLY A 232 28.25 -18.40 -71.07
N VAL A 233 27.98 -18.29 -69.76
CA VAL A 233 26.76 -18.82 -69.12
C VAL A 233 25.79 -17.65 -68.89
N GLU A 234 24.51 -17.87 -69.17
CA GLU A 234 23.44 -16.92 -68.84
C GLU A 234 23.47 -16.60 -67.33
N PRO A 235 23.20 -15.36 -66.91
CA PRO A 235 23.12 -15.01 -65.50
C PRO A 235 22.12 -15.93 -64.78
N VAL A 236 22.53 -16.49 -63.63
CA VAL A 236 21.61 -17.22 -62.76
C VAL A 236 21.10 -16.24 -61.72
N GLU A 237 19.84 -15.85 -61.87
CA GLU A 237 19.09 -15.09 -60.88
C GLU A 237 18.83 -15.98 -59.66
N THR A 238 19.29 -15.52 -58.50
CA THR A 238 18.97 -16.13 -57.20
C THR A 238 18.06 -15.19 -56.46
N GLU A 239 16.99 -15.72 -55.89
CA GLU A 239 16.05 -14.97 -55.05
C GLU A 239 15.82 -15.77 -53.76
N VAL A 240 15.93 -15.08 -52.64
CA VAL A 240 15.77 -15.65 -51.30
C VAL A 240 14.75 -14.83 -50.52
N PRO A 241 13.72 -15.45 -49.92
CA PRO A 241 12.74 -14.72 -49.13
C PRO A 241 13.35 -14.17 -47.84
N ILE A 242 12.97 -12.94 -47.49
CA ILE A 242 13.30 -12.32 -46.21
C ILE A 242 12.25 -12.75 -45.20
N SER A 243 12.72 -13.27 -44.06
CA SER A 243 11.89 -13.79 -42.97
C SER A 243 11.82 -12.83 -41.77
N GLY A 244 12.63 -11.77 -41.73
CA GLY A 244 12.59 -10.79 -40.66
C GLY A 244 13.34 -9.49 -40.96
N LEU A 245 12.93 -8.41 -40.29
CA LEU A 245 13.57 -7.11 -40.26
C LEU A 245 13.83 -6.73 -38.79
N ASN A 246 15.09 -6.51 -38.40
CA ASN A 246 15.47 -6.12 -37.04
C ASN A 246 14.88 -7.07 -35.95
N VAL A 247 14.97 -8.39 -36.19
CA VAL A 247 14.37 -9.44 -35.34
C VAL A 247 15.37 -10.11 -34.41
N THR A 248 14.89 -10.64 -33.29
CA THR A 248 15.70 -11.42 -32.34
C THR A 248 15.63 -12.92 -32.59
N ALA A 249 14.67 -13.38 -33.38
CA ALA A 249 14.48 -14.79 -33.73
C ALA A 249 14.17 -14.95 -35.23
N LEU A 250 14.64 -16.07 -35.79
CA LEU A 250 14.42 -16.44 -37.19
C LEU A 250 14.01 -17.91 -37.30
N PRO A 251 13.14 -18.28 -38.26
CA PRO A 251 12.88 -19.68 -38.56
C PRO A 251 14.16 -20.37 -39.07
N GLN A 252 14.18 -21.70 -39.05
CA GLN A 252 15.32 -22.47 -39.58
C GLN A 252 15.55 -22.12 -41.06
N ALA A 253 16.82 -21.93 -41.45
CA ALA A 253 17.22 -21.45 -42.78
C ALA A 253 16.62 -20.09 -43.19
N GLY A 254 16.05 -19.34 -42.25
CA GLY A 254 15.51 -18.01 -42.47
C GLY A 254 16.61 -16.95 -42.66
N VAL A 255 16.20 -15.83 -43.25
CA VAL A 255 17.06 -14.66 -43.54
C VAL A 255 16.45 -13.42 -42.89
N ALA A 256 17.24 -12.65 -42.14
CA ALA A 256 16.86 -11.34 -41.63
C ALA A 256 17.61 -10.23 -42.36
N VAL A 257 17.00 -9.05 -42.43
CA VAL A 257 17.67 -7.78 -42.73
C VAL A 257 17.79 -6.97 -41.44
N TYR A 258 18.95 -6.36 -41.24
CA TYR A 258 19.18 -5.36 -40.19
C TYR A 258 19.62 -4.05 -40.81
N ASP A 259 19.25 -2.95 -40.18
CA ASP A 259 19.66 -1.60 -40.56
C ASP A 259 20.28 -0.83 -39.38
N ALA A 260 20.60 0.44 -39.60
CA ALA A 260 21.15 1.31 -38.57
C ALA A 260 20.23 1.47 -37.35
N GLY A 261 18.92 1.26 -37.51
CA GLY A 261 17.96 1.32 -36.41
C GLY A 261 18.14 0.19 -35.40
N TRP A 262 18.78 -0.93 -35.77
CA TRP A 262 19.07 -2.03 -34.85
C TRP A 262 19.96 -1.61 -33.67
N GLY A 263 20.91 -0.69 -33.88
CA GLY A 263 21.90 -0.32 -32.87
C GLY A 263 23.14 -1.21 -32.88
N THR A 264 23.85 -1.25 -31.75
CA THR A 264 25.15 -1.95 -31.62
C THR A 264 25.04 -3.42 -31.23
N PHE A 265 23.84 -3.92 -30.90
CA PHE A 265 23.66 -5.28 -30.40
C PHE A 265 24.06 -6.35 -31.43
N THR A 266 24.52 -7.51 -30.96
CA THR A 266 24.98 -8.58 -31.85
C THR A 266 23.86 -9.15 -32.71
N ARG A 267 24.10 -9.23 -34.03
CA ARG A 267 23.19 -9.87 -34.99
C ARG A 267 23.34 -11.40 -35.02
N THR A 268 24.12 -11.98 -34.11
CA THR A 268 24.14 -13.42 -33.85
C THR A 268 22.91 -13.88 -33.05
N ARG A 269 22.13 -12.96 -32.46
CA ARG A 269 21.00 -13.29 -31.58
C ARG A 269 19.97 -14.28 -32.17
N PRO A 270 19.60 -14.23 -33.47
CA PRO A 270 18.66 -15.19 -34.04
C PRO A 270 19.24 -16.57 -34.34
N LEU A 271 20.54 -16.77 -34.18
CA LEU A 271 21.19 -18.07 -34.40
C LEU A 271 20.95 -18.99 -33.19
N ALA A 272 20.76 -20.28 -33.42
CA ALA A 272 20.74 -21.24 -32.32
C ALA A 272 22.15 -21.47 -31.74
N ALA A 273 22.24 -21.94 -30.49
CA ALA A 273 23.52 -22.20 -29.84
C ALA A 273 24.40 -23.15 -30.69
N GLY A 274 25.59 -22.68 -31.07
CA GLY A 274 26.54 -23.42 -31.90
C GLY A 274 26.31 -23.31 -33.42
N GLU A 275 25.27 -22.62 -33.89
CA GLU A 275 25.10 -22.32 -35.32
C GLU A 275 26.11 -21.25 -35.79
N GLN A 276 26.54 -21.37 -37.05
CA GLN A 276 27.39 -20.40 -37.74
C GLN A 276 26.59 -19.82 -38.91
N GLY A 277 26.15 -18.57 -38.78
CA GLY A 277 25.37 -17.88 -39.81
C GLY A 277 26.24 -17.30 -40.93
N VAL A 278 25.61 -16.54 -41.82
CA VAL A 278 26.31 -15.70 -42.80
C VAL A 278 25.74 -14.30 -42.71
N GLU A 279 26.59 -13.27 -42.70
CA GLU A 279 26.21 -11.86 -42.79
C GLU A 279 26.80 -11.26 -44.07
N VAL A 280 25.95 -10.60 -44.85
CA VAL A 280 26.33 -9.80 -46.02
C VAL A 280 25.98 -8.35 -45.75
N THR A 281 26.98 -7.48 -45.65
CA THR A 281 26.77 -6.05 -45.51
C THR A 281 26.61 -5.43 -46.89
N VAL A 282 25.54 -4.68 -47.11
CA VAL A 282 25.12 -4.08 -48.38
C VAL A 282 25.00 -2.58 -48.19
N SER A 283 25.65 -1.80 -49.04
CA SER A 283 25.54 -0.33 -49.02
C SER A 283 24.24 0.16 -49.66
N ALA A 284 23.92 1.44 -49.49
CA ALA A 284 22.64 2.02 -49.90
C ALA A 284 22.32 1.90 -51.40
N ASP A 285 23.33 1.71 -52.25
CA ASP A 285 23.17 1.54 -53.69
C ASP A 285 23.05 0.07 -54.14
N GLY A 286 22.93 -0.88 -53.21
CA GLY A 286 22.85 -2.31 -53.49
C GLY A 286 24.19 -3.02 -53.59
N THR A 287 25.32 -2.32 -53.45
CA THR A 287 26.65 -2.94 -53.54
C THR A 287 27.03 -3.68 -52.25
N VAL A 288 27.43 -4.96 -52.37
CA VAL A 288 28.00 -5.76 -51.27
C VAL A 288 29.32 -5.14 -50.82
N ALA A 289 29.40 -4.77 -49.55
CA ALA A 289 30.59 -4.24 -48.89
C ALA A 289 31.44 -5.35 -48.25
N ALA A 290 30.80 -6.31 -47.59
CA ALA A 290 31.47 -7.41 -46.89
C ALA A 290 30.60 -8.66 -46.83
N VAL A 291 31.25 -9.83 -46.74
CA VAL A 291 30.63 -11.13 -46.48
C VAL A 291 31.41 -11.81 -45.37
N GLY A 292 30.72 -12.28 -44.34
CA GLY A 292 31.35 -12.85 -43.15
C GLY A 292 30.39 -13.57 -42.22
N GLN A 293 30.78 -13.71 -40.96
CA GLN A 293 29.90 -14.17 -39.88
C GLN A 293 29.13 -12.98 -39.30
N PRO A 294 27.89 -13.17 -38.83
CA PRO A 294 27.15 -12.12 -38.14
C PRO A 294 27.92 -11.58 -36.93
N THR A 295 27.83 -10.28 -36.71
CA THR A 295 28.56 -9.58 -35.65
C THR A 295 27.71 -8.49 -35.00
N GLY A 296 28.25 -7.81 -34.01
CA GLY A 296 27.65 -6.60 -33.42
C GLY A 296 28.18 -5.32 -34.06
N GLY A 297 27.82 -4.20 -33.46
CA GLY A 297 28.27 -2.87 -33.87
C GLY A 297 27.28 -2.15 -34.78
N GLN A 298 27.35 -0.82 -34.72
CA GLN A 298 26.46 0.10 -35.41
C GLN A 298 26.65 0.01 -36.93
N LEU A 299 25.54 -0.15 -37.66
CA LEU A 299 25.53 -0.01 -39.10
C LEU A 299 25.44 1.47 -39.48
N ALA A 300 26.16 1.87 -40.54
CA ALA A 300 26.05 3.22 -41.08
C ALA A 300 24.69 3.44 -41.75
N ASP A 301 24.21 4.67 -41.77
CA ASP A 301 22.95 5.02 -42.44
C ASP A 301 22.91 4.54 -43.90
N GLY A 302 21.77 3.98 -44.30
CA GLY A 302 21.57 3.37 -45.62
C GLY A 302 22.29 2.03 -45.84
N THR A 303 23.14 1.58 -44.90
CA THR A 303 23.73 0.23 -44.94
C THR A 303 22.73 -0.79 -44.39
N ARG A 304 22.74 -1.99 -44.96
CA ARG A 304 21.93 -3.15 -44.51
C ARG A 304 22.84 -4.34 -44.24
N ALA A 305 22.51 -5.13 -43.23
CA ALA A 305 23.15 -6.43 -43.01
C ALA A 305 22.11 -7.54 -43.26
N VAL A 306 22.38 -8.40 -44.23
CA VAL A 306 21.56 -9.58 -44.53
C VAL A 306 22.14 -10.78 -43.80
N VAL A 307 21.42 -11.28 -42.79
CA VAL A 307 21.88 -12.36 -41.90
C VAL A 307 21.08 -13.61 -42.16
N ALA A 308 21.74 -14.71 -42.52
CA ALA A 308 21.12 -15.99 -42.80
C ALA A 308 21.53 -17.07 -41.79
N ARG A 309 20.55 -17.84 -41.33
CA ARG A 309 20.80 -19.09 -40.57
C ARG A 309 21.31 -20.20 -41.51
N PRO A 310 22.04 -21.21 -40.98
CA PRO A 310 22.55 -22.32 -41.80
C PRO A 310 21.48 -22.93 -42.72
N GLY A 311 21.82 -23.07 -44.01
CA GLY A 311 20.92 -23.56 -45.05
C GLY A 311 21.32 -23.04 -46.43
N ALA A 312 20.53 -23.40 -47.45
CA ALA A 312 20.83 -23.06 -48.85
C ALA A 312 20.96 -21.55 -49.09
N ALA A 313 20.18 -20.73 -48.38
CA ALA A 313 20.28 -19.27 -48.44
C ALA A 313 21.63 -18.76 -47.92
N ALA A 314 22.11 -19.29 -46.78
CA ALA A 314 23.41 -18.94 -46.22
C ALA A 314 24.55 -19.35 -47.18
N ASP A 315 24.48 -20.55 -47.75
CA ASP A 315 25.46 -21.04 -48.72
C ASP A 315 25.53 -20.13 -49.97
N ALA A 316 24.36 -19.67 -50.44
CA ALA A 316 24.24 -18.78 -51.59
C ALA A 316 24.78 -17.37 -51.29
N LEU A 317 24.44 -16.80 -50.13
CA LEU A 317 24.94 -15.50 -49.69
C LEU A 317 26.44 -15.52 -49.39
N ALA A 318 26.99 -16.63 -48.87
CA ALA A 318 28.42 -16.79 -48.62
C ALA A 318 29.26 -16.80 -49.90
N ALA A 319 28.65 -17.05 -51.07
CA ALA A 319 29.32 -17.03 -52.37
C ALA A 319 29.46 -15.62 -52.97
N LEU A 320 28.77 -14.61 -52.41
CA LEU A 320 28.89 -13.21 -52.83
C LEU A 320 30.28 -12.65 -52.50
N ARG A 321 30.68 -11.61 -53.22
CA ARG A 321 31.95 -10.90 -53.03
C ARG A 321 31.72 -9.40 -52.90
N PRO A 322 32.61 -8.68 -52.20
CA PRO A 322 32.61 -7.23 -52.23
C PRO A 322 32.60 -6.69 -53.67
N GLY A 323 31.65 -5.80 -53.97
CA GLY A 323 31.41 -5.25 -55.31
C GLY A 323 30.30 -5.94 -56.12
N ASP A 324 29.79 -7.10 -55.69
CA ASP A 324 28.58 -7.68 -56.27
C ASP A 324 27.35 -6.81 -55.92
N HIS A 325 26.31 -6.85 -56.76
CA HIS A 325 25.08 -6.09 -56.54
C HIS A 325 23.96 -7.02 -56.07
N VAL A 326 23.24 -6.62 -55.03
CA VAL A 326 22.05 -7.30 -54.53
C VAL A 326 20.89 -6.32 -54.46
N ASP A 327 19.71 -6.76 -54.86
CA ASP A 327 18.47 -6.01 -54.76
C ASP A 327 17.71 -6.47 -53.50
N LEU A 328 17.36 -5.53 -52.63
CA LEU A 328 16.57 -5.75 -51.42
C LEU A 328 15.20 -5.11 -51.60
N ALA A 329 14.16 -5.94 -51.59
CA ALA A 329 12.77 -5.48 -51.62
C ALA A 329 12.02 -6.11 -50.45
N TYR A 330 11.59 -5.30 -49.49
CA TYR A 330 10.81 -5.77 -48.35
C TYR A 330 9.90 -4.68 -47.82
N GLY A 331 8.79 -5.08 -47.18
CA GLY A 331 7.83 -4.18 -46.58
C GLY A 331 6.68 -4.95 -45.93
N LEU A 332 5.63 -4.22 -45.57
CA LEU A 332 4.38 -4.83 -45.12
C LEU A 332 3.75 -5.62 -46.25
N ARG A 333 3.20 -6.79 -45.93
CA ARG A 333 2.37 -7.56 -46.88
C ARG A 333 1.21 -6.70 -47.37
N GLU A 334 0.91 -6.76 -48.67
CA GLU A 334 -0.05 -5.84 -49.32
C GLU A 334 -1.47 -5.86 -48.70
N ASP A 335 -1.85 -6.95 -48.06
CA ASP A 335 -3.16 -7.13 -47.41
C ASP A 335 -3.23 -6.60 -45.97
N ALA A 336 -2.14 -6.07 -45.40
CA ALA A 336 -2.13 -5.45 -44.07
C ALA A 336 -3.01 -4.18 -43.99
N GLY A 337 -3.32 -3.59 -45.15
CA GLY A 337 -4.01 -2.31 -45.27
C GLY A 337 -3.11 -1.14 -44.90
N GLU A 338 -3.72 0.04 -44.73
CA GLU A 338 -2.99 1.21 -44.24
C GLU A 338 -2.81 1.11 -42.73
N VAL A 339 -1.55 1.01 -42.29
CA VAL A 339 -1.16 0.96 -40.88
C VAL A 339 -0.15 2.07 -40.64
N ALA A 340 -0.53 3.07 -39.85
CA ALA A 340 0.33 4.19 -39.49
C ALA A 340 1.18 3.88 -38.26
N VAL A 341 0.60 3.22 -37.26
CA VAL A 341 1.28 2.83 -36.02
C VAL A 341 0.90 1.40 -35.69
N ALA A 342 1.87 0.60 -35.26
CA ALA A 342 1.58 -0.71 -34.68
C ALA A 342 2.66 -1.14 -33.68
N ILE A 343 2.22 -1.84 -32.64
CA ILE A 343 3.08 -2.57 -31.71
C ILE A 343 2.58 -4.02 -31.55
N GLY A 344 3.48 -4.95 -31.24
CA GLY A 344 3.11 -6.32 -30.91
C GLY A 344 2.27 -6.42 -29.64
N GLY A 345 1.41 -7.43 -29.60
CA GLY A 345 0.69 -7.84 -28.38
C GLY A 345 1.11 -9.22 -27.88
N GLY A 346 0.35 -9.74 -26.92
CA GLY A 346 0.52 -11.10 -26.40
C GLY A 346 0.47 -12.18 -27.47
N PRO A 347 1.24 -13.29 -27.28
CA PRO A 347 1.12 -14.47 -28.14
C PRO A 347 -0.19 -15.23 -27.86
N GLU A 348 -0.88 -14.92 -26.75
CA GLU A 348 -2.20 -15.44 -26.41
C GLU A 348 -3.28 -14.86 -27.33
N ASP A 349 -4.40 -15.56 -27.45
CA ASP A 349 -5.60 -15.05 -28.11
C ASP A 349 -6.04 -13.68 -27.58
N PRO A 350 -6.73 -12.85 -28.39
CA PRO A 350 -7.24 -11.56 -27.95
C PRO A 350 -8.06 -11.72 -26.68
N LEU A 351 -8.10 -10.71 -25.82
CA LEU A 351 -8.97 -10.72 -24.65
C LEU A 351 -10.45 -10.74 -25.06
N LEU A 352 -10.79 -9.96 -26.09
CA LEU A 352 -12.11 -9.87 -26.71
C LEU A 352 -11.99 -9.97 -28.23
N GLU A 353 -12.98 -10.61 -28.84
CA GLU A 353 -13.21 -10.62 -30.29
C GLU A 353 -14.72 -10.50 -30.52
N ASP A 354 -15.14 -9.51 -31.32
CA ASP A 354 -16.56 -9.21 -31.61
C ASP A 354 -17.44 -9.09 -30.34
N GLY A 355 -16.91 -8.49 -29.26
CA GLY A 355 -17.58 -8.24 -27.99
C GLY A 355 -17.65 -9.44 -27.05
N GLU A 356 -17.04 -10.58 -27.39
CA GLU A 356 -17.07 -11.81 -26.60
C GLU A 356 -15.70 -12.12 -25.97
N VAL A 357 -15.68 -12.48 -24.68
CA VAL A 357 -14.47 -12.89 -23.96
C VAL A 357 -13.94 -14.21 -24.51
N THR A 358 -12.67 -14.23 -24.89
CA THR A 358 -12.06 -15.46 -25.42
C THR A 358 -11.68 -16.44 -24.30
N SER A 359 -11.66 -17.73 -24.62
CA SER A 359 -11.36 -18.81 -23.67
C SER A 359 -10.01 -19.46 -23.97
N ALA A 360 -8.92 -18.75 -23.67
CA ALA A 360 -7.58 -19.33 -23.67
C ALA A 360 -7.33 -20.15 -22.39
N THR A 361 -6.35 -21.07 -22.41
CA THR A 361 -5.95 -21.88 -21.25
C THR A 361 -4.43 -21.92 -21.12
N GLY A 362 -3.91 -22.01 -19.89
CA GLY A 362 -2.48 -22.08 -19.58
C GLY A 362 -2.05 -21.19 -18.42
N ASP A 363 -0.89 -21.49 -17.82
CA ASP A 363 -0.43 -20.83 -16.57
C ASP A 363 -0.41 -19.29 -16.65
N HIS A 364 0.05 -18.70 -17.77
CA HIS A 364 0.08 -17.23 -17.95
C HIS A 364 -1.31 -16.60 -18.09
N VAL A 365 -2.30 -17.38 -18.52
CA VAL A 365 -3.71 -16.99 -18.65
C VAL A 365 -4.40 -17.05 -17.28
N GLU A 366 -4.09 -18.09 -16.49
CA GLU A 366 -4.77 -18.40 -15.22
C GLU A 366 -4.19 -17.66 -14.00
N LEU A 367 -2.90 -17.28 -14.04
CA LEU A 367 -2.27 -16.57 -12.93
C LEU A 367 -2.56 -15.06 -12.93
N ARG A 368 -2.76 -14.49 -11.73
CA ARG A 368 -2.89 -13.06 -11.52
C ARG A 368 -1.54 -12.35 -11.64
N HIS A 369 -1.48 -11.33 -12.50
CA HIS A 369 -0.32 -10.47 -12.68
C HIS A 369 -0.75 -9.02 -12.83
N PRO A 370 0.16 -8.05 -12.64
CA PRO A 370 -0.02 -6.72 -13.22
C PRO A 370 -0.19 -6.86 -14.74
N ARG A 371 -1.11 -6.09 -15.33
CA ARG A 371 -1.49 -6.19 -16.75
C ARG A 371 -1.54 -4.82 -17.40
N THR A 372 -1.19 -4.78 -18.67
CA THR A 372 -1.51 -3.67 -19.57
C THR A 372 -2.36 -4.20 -20.71
N ALA A 373 -3.45 -3.54 -21.03
CA ALA A 373 -4.34 -3.91 -22.13
C ALA A 373 -4.76 -2.71 -22.95
N VAL A 374 -5.06 -2.98 -24.22
CA VAL A 374 -5.67 -2.02 -25.14
C VAL A 374 -6.88 -2.65 -25.79
N GLY A 375 -7.97 -1.91 -25.85
CA GLY A 375 -9.18 -2.31 -26.56
C GLY A 375 -9.87 -1.16 -27.25
N PHE A 376 -10.79 -1.50 -28.12
CA PHE A 376 -11.47 -0.57 -29.02
C PHE A 376 -12.98 -0.83 -28.99
N ASP A 377 -13.78 0.22 -29.16
CA ASP A 377 -15.20 0.04 -29.45
C ASP A 377 -15.41 -0.53 -30.87
N GLU A 378 -16.64 -0.95 -31.21
CA GLU A 378 -16.99 -1.52 -32.54
C GLU A 378 -16.54 -0.61 -33.71
N SER A 379 -16.51 0.71 -33.49
CA SER A 379 -16.11 1.69 -34.51
C SER A 379 -14.59 1.89 -34.64
N GLY A 380 -13.81 1.44 -33.66
CA GLY A 380 -12.39 1.72 -33.50
C GLY A 380 -12.06 3.20 -33.26
N THR A 381 -13.07 4.05 -33.02
CA THR A 381 -12.87 5.49 -32.78
C THR A 381 -12.76 5.81 -31.30
N ARG A 382 -13.03 4.85 -30.42
CA ARG A 382 -12.76 4.95 -28.99
C ARG A 382 -11.80 3.84 -28.58
N ALA A 383 -10.75 4.20 -27.85
CA ALA A 383 -9.79 3.25 -27.32
C ALA A 383 -9.75 3.31 -25.78
N TYR A 384 -9.55 2.15 -25.18
CA TYR A 384 -9.40 1.96 -23.75
C TYR A 384 -7.99 1.44 -23.50
N PHE A 385 -7.18 2.21 -22.78
CA PHE A 385 -5.87 1.81 -22.30
C PHE A 385 -6.00 1.51 -20.82
N VAL A 386 -5.76 0.26 -20.43
CA VAL A 386 -5.96 -0.21 -19.06
C VAL A 386 -4.62 -0.68 -18.51
N VAL A 387 -4.25 -0.15 -17.35
CA VAL A 387 -3.14 -0.65 -16.54
C VAL A 387 -3.72 -1.11 -15.21
N VAL A 388 -3.37 -2.34 -14.82
CA VAL A 388 -3.79 -2.96 -13.56
C VAL A 388 -2.52 -3.31 -12.80
N ASP A 389 -2.39 -2.77 -11.58
CA ASP A 389 -1.27 -3.08 -10.69
C ASP A 389 -1.36 -4.52 -10.18
N GLY A 390 -0.29 -5.06 -9.62
CA GLY A 390 -0.28 -6.43 -9.14
C GLY A 390 0.97 -6.79 -8.33
N ARG A 391 0.96 -7.96 -7.69
CA ARG A 391 2.06 -8.46 -6.82
C ARG A 391 2.36 -7.56 -5.63
N GLN A 392 1.39 -6.73 -5.24
CA GLN A 392 1.51 -5.78 -4.14
C GLN A 392 0.31 -5.97 -3.21
N THR A 393 0.43 -5.53 -1.96
CA THR A 393 -0.64 -5.70 -0.96
C THR A 393 -1.94 -5.01 -1.37
N HIS A 394 -1.84 -3.89 -2.09
CA HIS A 394 -2.98 -3.11 -2.59
C HIS A 394 -3.49 -3.55 -3.97
N SER A 395 -2.85 -4.53 -4.61
CA SER A 395 -3.34 -5.13 -5.85
C SER A 395 -2.79 -6.53 -6.09
N THR A 396 -3.67 -7.52 -6.18
CA THR A 396 -3.31 -8.90 -6.52
C THR A 396 -3.04 -9.07 -8.02
N GLY A 397 -3.56 -8.15 -8.85
CA GLY A 397 -3.54 -8.21 -10.29
C GLY A 397 -4.68 -9.07 -10.89
N MET A 398 -4.69 -9.18 -12.21
CA MET A 398 -5.72 -9.91 -12.95
C MET A 398 -5.13 -11.10 -13.71
N ASN A 399 -5.92 -12.17 -13.78
CA ASN A 399 -5.74 -13.19 -14.80
C ASN A 399 -6.27 -12.63 -16.15
N LEU A 400 -6.00 -13.28 -17.28
CA LEU A 400 -6.41 -12.73 -18.58
C LEU A 400 -7.92 -12.80 -18.85
N TYR A 401 -8.63 -13.72 -18.20
CA TYR A 401 -10.09 -13.82 -18.32
C TYR A 401 -10.79 -12.63 -17.63
N ASP A 402 -10.46 -12.35 -16.36
CA ASP A 402 -10.98 -11.21 -15.61
C ASP A 402 -10.64 -9.88 -16.30
N LEU A 403 -9.45 -9.79 -16.91
CA LEU A 403 -9.06 -8.62 -17.70
C LEU A 403 -9.93 -8.47 -18.95
N GLY A 404 -10.26 -9.57 -19.64
CA GLY A 404 -11.20 -9.57 -20.75
C GLY A 404 -12.60 -9.14 -20.33
N GLU A 405 -13.10 -9.63 -19.20
CA GLU A 405 -14.39 -9.22 -18.63
C GLU A 405 -14.39 -7.72 -18.30
N LEU A 406 -13.33 -7.20 -17.67
CA LEU A 406 -13.17 -5.76 -17.44
C LEU A 406 -13.19 -4.99 -18.76
N MET A 407 -12.47 -5.42 -19.78
CA MET A 407 -12.46 -4.73 -21.08
C MET A 407 -13.86 -4.71 -21.72
N ALA A 408 -14.64 -5.79 -21.60
CA ALA A 408 -16.01 -5.85 -22.12
C ALA A 408 -16.95 -4.94 -21.33
N GLN A 409 -16.83 -4.95 -20.00
CA GLN A 409 -17.53 -4.06 -19.08
C GLN A 409 -17.27 -2.58 -19.39
N LEU A 410 -16.02 -2.22 -19.77
CA LEU A 410 -15.66 -0.87 -20.21
C LEU A 410 -16.25 -0.49 -21.59
N GLY A 411 -16.76 -1.46 -22.35
CA GLY A 411 -17.36 -1.25 -23.67
C GLY A 411 -16.40 -1.44 -24.85
N ALA A 412 -15.33 -2.22 -24.66
CA ALA A 412 -14.52 -2.69 -25.79
C ALA A 412 -15.22 -3.84 -26.52
N ASP A 413 -15.11 -3.84 -27.84
CA ASP A 413 -15.56 -4.89 -28.76
C ASP A 413 -14.39 -5.84 -29.09
N ASP A 414 -13.22 -5.26 -29.36
CA ASP A 414 -11.96 -5.98 -29.51
C ASP A 414 -10.95 -5.52 -28.45
N ALA A 415 -10.21 -6.45 -27.85
CA ALA A 415 -9.18 -6.11 -26.87
C ALA A 415 -8.03 -7.11 -26.88
N ILE A 416 -6.84 -6.65 -26.51
CA ILE A 416 -5.63 -7.47 -26.42
C ILE A 416 -4.80 -7.09 -25.21
N ASN A 417 -4.16 -8.09 -24.61
CA ASN A 417 -3.17 -7.92 -23.58
C ASN A 417 -1.79 -7.55 -24.19
N LEU A 418 -1.13 -6.56 -23.59
CA LEU A 418 0.24 -6.14 -23.89
C LEU A 418 1.24 -6.77 -22.89
N ASP A 419 2.51 -6.36 -22.88
CA ASP A 419 3.43 -6.84 -21.85
C ASP A 419 2.98 -6.37 -20.46
N GLY A 420 3.21 -7.20 -19.45
CA GLY A 420 2.70 -7.00 -18.10
C GLY A 420 3.77 -7.24 -17.02
N GLY A 421 3.34 -7.55 -15.80
CA GLY A 421 4.27 -7.66 -14.68
C GLY A 421 4.94 -6.31 -14.39
N GLY A 422 6.25 -6.32 -14.13
CA GLY A 422 7.01 -5.09 -13.86
C GLY A 422 7.07 -4.09 -15.02
N SER A 423 6.65 -4.50 -16.22
CA SER A 423 6.53 -3.61 -17.39
C SER A 423 5.24 -2.77 -17.35
N SER A 424 4.22 -3.15 -16.56
CA SER A 424 2.92 -2.47 -16.60
C SER A 424 3.04 -1.05 -16.05
N GLU A 425 2.85 -0.07 -16.93
CA GLU A 425 3.05 1.34 -16.57
C GLU A 425 2.13 2.26 -17.38
N MET A 426 1.55 3.26 -16.71
CA MET A 426 0.88 4.40 -17.33
C MET A 426 1.50 5.71 -16.83
N VAL A 427 1.84 6.60 -17.75
CA VAL A 427 2.29 7.97 -17.44
C VAL A 427 1.37 8.98 -18.08
N ALA A 428 1.11 10.11 -17.41
CA ALA A 428 0.37 11.23 -18.00
C ALA A 428 0.86 12.60 -17.49
N ARG A 429 0.70 13.62 -18.33
CA ARG A 429 0.90 15.02 -17.96
C ARG A 429 -0.43 15.58 -17.49
N LEU A 430 -0.53 15.90 -16.19
CA LEU A 430 -1.72 16.53 -15.63
C LEU A 430 -1.88 17.97 -16.14
N PRO A 431 -3.08 18.56 -16.11
CA PRO A 431 -3.32 19.92 -16.59
C PRO A 431 -2.36 20.94 -15.94
N GLY A 432 -1.65 21.69 -16.78
CA GLY A 432 -0.72 22.73 -16.32
C GLY A 432 0.68 22.22 -15.91
N ASP A 433 0.89 20.91 -15.86
CA ASP A 433 2.21 20.33 -15.57
C ASP A 433 3.12 20.32 -16.81
N ALA A 434 4.43 20.40 -16.57
CA ALA A 434 5.44 20.45 -17.63
C ALA A 434 5.90 19.06 -18.11
N GLY A 435 5.90 18.08 -17.21
CA GLY A 435 6.32 16.70 -17.47
C GLY A 435 5.24 15.70 -17.13
N ASN A 436 5.46 14.45 -17.50
CA ASN A 436 4.59 13.33 -17.16
C ASN A 436 4.82 12.90 -15.70
N THR A 437 3.79 12.30 -15.11
CA THR A 437 3.82 11.66 -13.81
C THR A 437 3.40 10.20 -14.00
N ILE A 438 4.07 9.28 -13.30
CA ILE A 438 3.65 7.88 -13.23
C ILE A 438 2.32 7.83 -12.48
N LEU A 439 1.32 7.19 -13.08
CA LEU A 439 -0.02 7.13 -12.54
C LEU A 439 -0.27 5.89 -11.68
N ASN A 440 0.38 4.77 -11.99
CA ASN A 440 0.24 3.49 -11.32
C ASN A 440 1.41 3.19 -10.37
N SER A 441 1.42 2.02 -9.72
CA SER A 441 2.50 1.55 -8.85
C SER A 441 3.30 0.41 -9.51
N PRO A 442 4.48 0.68 -10.13
CA PRO A 442 5.29 -0.35 -10.78
C PRO A 442 5.64 -1.52 -9.84
N SER A 443 5.32 -2.75 -10.27
CA SER A 443 5.41 -3.93 -9.39
C SER A 443 6.83 -4.37 -9.01
N ASP A 444 7.87 -3.86 -9.70
CA ASP A 444 9.27 -4.08 -9.34
C ASP A 444 9.75 -3.11 -8.24
N GLY A 445 8.90 -2.15 -7.83
CA GLY A 445 9.24 -1.06 -6.89
C GLY A 445 9.88 0.15 -7.54
N TYR A 446 10.15 0.09 -8.85
CA TYR A 446 10.68 1.15 -9.71
C TYR A 446 10.22 0.91 -11.15
N GLU A 447 10.28 1.93 -12.01
CA GLU A 447 9.97 1.82 -13.45
C GLU A 447 10.92 0.84 -14.14
N ARG A 448 10.37 -0.12 -14.89
CA ARG A 448 11.17 -1.03 -15.70
C ARG A 448 11.53 -0.37 -17.04
N SER A 449 12.72 -0.67 -17.53
CA SER A 449 13.08 -0.32 -18.91
C SER A 449 12.44 -1.29 -19.91
N ASP A 450 11.52 -0.79 -20.72
CA ASP A 450 10.77 -1.52 -21.72
C ASP A 450 11.24 -1.24 -23.16
N ALA A 451 10.82 -2.08 -24.09
CA ALA A 451 11.27 -2.00 -25.48
C ALA A 451 10.57 -0.92 -26.30
N ASN A 452 9.29 -0.67 -26.04
CA ASN A 452 8.46 0.31 -26.73
C ASN A 452 7.15 0.56 -25.94
N GLY A 453 6.32 1.45 -26.47
CA GLY A 453 5.00 1.75 -25.94
C GLY A 453 4.12 2.50 -26.92
N LEU A 454 2.94 2.91 -26.44
CA LEU A 454 2.00 3.76 -27.18
C LEU A 454 1.89 5.13 -26.50
N GLY A 455 2.25 6.18 -27.22
CA GLY A 455 2.10 7.57 -26.78
C GLY A 455 0.81 8.19 -27.31
N LEU A 456 0.15 9.00 -26.49
CA LEU A 456 -1.08 9.71 -26.80
C LEU A 456 -0.81 11.20 -27.03
N TYR A 457 -1.36 11.72 -28.13
CA TYR A 457 -1.13 13.09 -28.60
C TYR A 457 -2.45 13.78 -28.91
N VAL A 458 -2.52 15.07 -28.65
CA VAL A 458 -3.63 15.95 -29.06
C VAL A 458 -3.08 17.13 -29.86
N PRO A 459 -3.93 17.90 -30.58
CA PRO A 459 -3.48 19.10 -31.26
C PRO A 459 -2.76 20.06 -30.31
N ALA A 460 -1.65 20.65 -30.77
CA ALA A 460 -0.98 21.71 -30.03
C ALA A 460 -1.98 22.80 -29.63
N GLY A 461 -2.00 23.10 -28.33
CA GLY A 461 -2.86 24.12 -27.75
C GLY A 461 -2.49 25.53 -28.19
N SER A 462 -3.33 26.49 -27.81
CA SER A 462 -3.18 27.88 -28.22
C SER A 462 -1.98 28.59 -27.58
N GLY A 463 -1.33 27.99 -26.57
CA GLY A 463 -0.27 28.62 -25.76
C GLY A 463 -0.78 29.83 -24.98
N ARG A 464 -2.09 29.95 -24.80
CA ARG A 464 -2.76 31.03 -24.06
C ARG A 464 -3.43 30.39 -22.85
N VAL A 465 -3.23 30.98 -21.68
CA VAL A 465 -3.91 30.51 -20.48
C VAL A 465 -5.43 30.53 -20.70
N ALA A 466 -6.04 29.37 -20.60
CA ALA A 466 -7.47 29.14 -20.71
C ALA A 466 -8.09 29.04 -19.31
N ALA A 467 -7.43 28.33 -18.40
CA ALA A 467 -7.85 28.15 -17.02
C ALA A 467 -6.64 27.85 -16.11
N PHE A 468 -6.91 27.74 -14.81
CA PHE A 468 -5.94 27.32 -13.81
C PHE A 468 -6.37 26.00 -13.21
N ASP A 469 -5.41 25.14 -12.97
CA ASP A 469 -5.57 23.99 -12.11
C ASP A 469 -5.03 24.39 -10.71
N VAL A 470 -5.94 24.42 -9.72
CA VAL A 470 -5.65 24.95 -8.38
C VAL A 470 -5.52 23.81 -7.40
N ARG A 471 -4.32 23.60 -6.88
CA ARG A 471 -3.99 22.48 -5.98
C ARG A 471 -3.25 22.97 -4.74
N THR A 472 -3.33 22.20 -3.65
CA THR A 472 -2.47 22.37 -2.47
C THR A 472 -1.04 21.99 -2.82
N THR A 473 -0.06 22.55 -2.11
CA THR A 473 1.35 22.19 -2.31
C THR A 473 1.80 21.03 -1.43
N VAL A 474 1.23 20.89 -0.23
CA VAL A 474 1.65 19.88 0.74
C VAL A 474 1.21 18.48 0.27
N PRO A 475 2.10 17.48 0.25
CA PRO A 475 1.79 16.13 -0.19
C PRO A 475 1.08 15.33 0.94
N ALA A 476 -0.17 15.66 1.21
CA ALA A 476 -1.01 14.97 2.20
C ALA A 476 -2.48 14.96 1.76
N ASP A 477 -3.22 13.92 2.15
CA ASP A 477 -4.60 13.68 1.70
C ASP A 477 -5.58 14.73 2.22
N ASP A 478 -5.36 15.21 3.45
CA ASP A 478 -6.13 16.22 4.15
C ASP A 478 -5.57 17.66 3.97
N ALA A 479 -4.75 17.88 2.94
CA ALA A 479 -4.13 19.17 2.66
C ALA A 479 -5.14 20.28 2.27
N ASP A 480 -6.37 19.94 1.92
CA ASP A 480 -7.45 20.90 1.70
C ASP A 480 -8.01 21.49 3.00
N ARG A 481 -7.63 20.93 4.16
CA ARG A 481 -8.00 21.42 5.49
C ARG A 481 -6.96 22.39 6.06
N VAL A 482 -7.42 23.33 6.90
CA VAL A 482 -6.57 24.30 7.62
C VAL A 482 -7.17 24.70 8.98
N PHE A 483 -6.34 24.99 9.98
CA PHE A 483 -6.81 25.47 11.28
C PHE A 483 -7.04 27.00 11.32
N PRO A 484 -7.94 27.51 12.17
CA PRO A 484 -8.09 28.95 12.40
C PRO A 484 -6.76 29.62 12.81
N GLY A 485 -6.34 30.62 12.05
CA GLY A 485 -5.09 31.37 12.26
C GLY A 485 -3.86 30.78 11.55
N LEU A 486 -3.94 29.55 11.05
CA LEU A 486 -2.87 28.91 10.28
C LEU A 486 -3.09 29.07 8.76
N HIS A 487 -2.12 28.61 7.97
CA HIS A 487 -2.03 28.86 6.55
C HIS A 487 -1.98 27.58 5.70
N ARG A 488 -2.53 27.71 4.49
CA ARG A 488 -2.39 26.73 3.41
C ARG A 488 -1.96 27.42 2.13
N THR A 489 -1.00 26.84 1.43
CA THR A 489 -0.49 27.31 0.15
C THR A 489 -1.15 26.55 -0.99
N LEU A 490 -1.71 27.32 -1.91
CA LEU A 490 -2.27 26.85 -3.16
C LEU A 490 -1.42 27.34 -4.32
N VAL A 491 -1.25 26.49 -5.33
CA VAL A 491 -0.68 26.87 -6.62
C VAL A 491 -1.79 26.90 -7.66
N GLY A 492 -1.75 27.87 -8.57
CA GLY A 492 -2.59 27.88 -9.77
C GLY A 492 -1.73 27.60 -10.98
N LYS A 493 -1.71 26.35 -11.47
CA LYS A 493 -0.97 25.97 -12.67
C LYS A 493 -1.79 26.35 -13.91
N GLY A 494 -1.31 27.35 -14.64
CA GLY A 494 -1.98 27.83 -15.85
C GLY A 494 -1.87 26.83 -16.99
N TYR A 495 -2.99 26.55 -17.67
CA TYR A 495 -3.01 25.66 -18.83
C TYR A 495 -3.82 26.24 -20.00
N ASP A 496 -3.52 25.82 -21.23
CA ASP A 496 -4.23 26.24 -22.44
C ASP A 496 -5.41 25.35 -22.84
N ASP A 497 -6.03 25.58 -23.99
CA ASP A 497 -7.18 24.80 -24.47
C ASP A 497 -6.86 23.34 -24.84
N ALA A 498 -5.58 22.95 -24.83
CA ALA A 498 -5.14 21.55 -24.90
C ALA A 498 -4.65 21.01 -23.55
N MET A 499 -4.89 21.76 -22.46
CA MET A 499 -4.41 21.47 -21.09
C MET A 499 -2.87 21.44 -20.95
N GLY A 500 -2.16 21.95 -21.96
CA GLY A 500 -0.70 22.10 -21.90
C GLY A 500 -0.29 23.24 -20.97
N PRO A 501 0.92 23.17 -20.37
CA PRO A 501 1.40 24.17 -19.43
C PRO A 501 1.57 25.54 -20.08
N VAL A 502 1.12 26.59 -19.40
CA VAL A 502 1.34 27.99 -19.76
C VAL A 502 1.98 28.69 -18.58
N ALA A 503 3.18 29.26 -18.79
CA ALA A 503 3.90 30.04 -17.79
C ALA A 503 3.20 31.39 -17.52
N THR A 504 2.05 31.35 -16.87
CA THR A 504 1.26 32.50 -16.43
C THR A 504 0.81 32.24 -15.00
N GLU A 505 1.16 33.13 -14.09
CA GLU A 505 0.69 33.09 -12.71
C GLU A 505 -0.71 33.71 -12.57
N PRO A 506 -1.51 33.28 -11.59
CA PRO A 506 -2.76 33.96 -11.24
C PRO A 506 -2.51 35.40 -10.79
N SER A 507 -3.21 36.36 -11.41
CA SER A 507 -3.13 37.78 -11.05
C SER A 507 -4.03 38.17 -9.87
N SER A 508 -4.97 37.31 -9.50
CA SER A 508 -5.92 37.52 -8.41
C SER A 508 -6.31 36.21 -7.76
N TRP A 509 -6.55 36.27 -6.45
CA TRP A 509 -7.08 35.18 -5.65
C TRP A 509 -8.27 35.71 -4.85
N ARG A 510 -9.33 34.91 -4.71
CA ARG A 510 -10.52 35.26 -3.93
C ARG A 510 -11.07 34.02 -3.21
N THR A 511 -11.67 34.21 -2.04
CA THR A 511 -12.51 33.19 -1.40
C THR A 511 -13.98 33.56 -1.59
N ARG A 512 -14.85 32.56 -1.69
CA ARG A 512 -16.30 32.76 -1.80
C ARG A 512 -16.89 33.32 -0.50
N ASP A 513 -16.38 32.86 0.64
CA ASP A 513 -16.76 33.30 1.98
C ASP A 513 -15.52 33.72 2.79
N GLU A 514 -15.24 35.02 2.83
CA GLU A 514 -14.13 35.60 3.61
C GLU A 514 -14.31 35.49 5.13
N SER A 515 -15.50 35.12 5.62
CA SER A 515 -15.68 34.86 7.06
C SER A 515 -15.09 33.51 7.46
N VAL A 516 -15.08 32.54 6.55
CA VAL A 516 -14.50 31.20 6.75
C VAL A 516 -12.98 31.24 6.55
N ALA A 517 -12.51 31.69 5.37
CA ALA A 517 -11.08 31.81 5.08
C ALA A 517 -10.80 33.00 4.16
N SER A 518 -9.61 33.59 4.24
CA SER A 518 -9.15 34.60 3.30
C SER A 518 -7.93 34.13 2.53
N VAL A 519 -7.79 34.55 1.27
CA VAL A 519 -6.64 34.18 0.43
C VAL A 519 -5.89 35.42 -0.03
N ARG A 520 -4.57 35.33 -0.06
CA ARG A 520 -3.69 36.34 -0.64
C ARG A 520 -2.49 35.66 -1.29
N ASP A 521 -2.26 35.97 -2.56
CA ASP A 521 -1.09 35.48 -3.32
C ASP A 521 -0.92 33.94 -3.22
N GLY A 522 -2.03 33.19 -3.32
CA GLY A 522 -2.07 31.72 -3.19
C GLY A 522 -2.06 31.20 -1.74
N VAL A 523 -1.87 32.07 -0.75
CA VAL A 523 -1.84 31.69 0.67
C VAL A 523 -3.20 31.93 1.31
N VAL A 524 -3.85 30.84 1.72
CA VAL A 524 -5.09 30.84 2.48
C VAL A 524 -4.77 30.98 3.98
N THR A 525 -5.55 31.79 4.69
CA THR A 525 -5.55 31.90 6.15
C THR A 525 -6.92 31.45 6.66
N GLY A 526 -6.95 30.41 7.48
CA GLY A 526 -8.17 29.94 8.15
C GLY A 526 -8.70 30.97 9.15
N ARG A 527 -10.02 31.19 9.23
CA ARG A 527 -10.62 32.18 10.16
C ARG A 527 -11.67 31.57 11.08
N ASN A 528 -12.75 31.05 10.52
CA ASN A 528 -13.84 30.43 11.27
C ASN A 528 -14.14 29.06 10.67
N PRO A 529 -14.52 28.07 11.50
CA PRO A 529 -14.82 26.73 11.00
C PRO A 529 -15.88 26.71 9.90
N GLY A 530 -15.69 25.85 8.90
CA GLY A 530 -16.56 25.65 7.74
C GLY A 530 -15.79 25.58 6.41
N SER A 531 -16.48 25.28 5.31
CA SER A 531 -15.88 25.14 3.98
C SER A 531 -16.09 26.38 3.12
N THR A 532 -15.11 26.70 2.26
CA THR A 532 -15.23 27.78 1.28
C THR A 532 -14.44 27.47 0.01
N VAL A 533 -14.90 28.01 -1.12
CA VAL A 533 -14.20 27.84 -2.41
C VAL A 533 -13.19 28.96 -2.60
N VAL A 534 -11.94 28.59 -2.91
CA VAL A 534 -10.86 29.49 -3.29
C VAL A 534 -10.70 29.49 -4.80
N THR A 535 -10.66 30.67 -5.42
CA THR A 535 -10.53 30.83 -6.87
C THR A 535 -9.29 31.64 -7.25
N ALA A 536 -8.44 31.07 -8.08
CA ALA A 536 -7.33 31.73 -8.76
C ALA A 536 -7.81 32.27 -10.11
N ALA A 537 -7.42 33.49 -10.50
CA ALA A 537 -7.86 34.05 -11.77
C ALA A 537 -6.91 35.08 -12.39
N SER A 538 -6.90 35.11 -13.72
CA SER A 538 -6.21 36.11 -14.55
C SER A 538 -7.10 36.63 -15.67
N LEU A 539 -7.28 37.96 -15.72
CA LEU A 539 -7.96 38.61 -16.84
C LEU A 539 -6.94 38.96 -17.93
N SER A 540 -7.20 38.46 -19.14
CA SER A 540 -6.41 38.80 -20.32
C SER A 540 -7.29 39.44 -21.39
N ARG A 541 -6.67 39.85 -22.51
CA ARG A 541 -7.43 40.29 -23.70
C ARG A 541 -8.29 39.19 -24.34
N TRP A 542 -8.10 37.93 -23.92
CA TRP A 542 -8.78 36.75 -24.45
C TRP A 542 -9.94 36.26 -23.58
N GLY A 543 -10.11 36.84 -22.39
CA GLY A 543 -11.12 36.41 -21.42
C GLY A 543 -10.55 36.29 -20.01
N LEU A 544 -11.41 35.85 -19.10
CA LEU A 544 -11.04 35.42 -17.76
C LEU A 544 -10.57 33.96 -17.85
N ALA A 545 -9.35 33.70 -17.37
CA ALA A 545 -8.91 32.35 -17.03
C ALA A 545 -9.01 32.20 -15.52
N ASP A 546 -9.76 31.22 -15.03
CA ASP A 546 -9.86 30.94 -13.61
C ASP A 546 -9.83 29.43 -13.33
N GLY A 547 -9.74 29.11 -12.04
CA GLY A 547 -9.69 27.76 -11.50
C GLY A 547 -9.96 27.82 -10.02
N SER A 548 -10.53 26.77 -9.44
CA SER A 548 -10.91 26.78 -8.03
C SER A 548 -10.74 25.44 -7.36
N THR A 549 -10.52 25.49 -6.05
CA THR A 549 -10.56 24.34 -5.14
C THR A 549 -11.35 24.70 -3.89
N GLU A 550 -11.88 23.71 -3.18
CA GLU A 550 -12.47 23.90 -1.87
C GLU A 550 -11.38 23.86 -0.79
N VAL A 551 -11.60 24.61 0.29
CA VAL A 551 -10.78 24.58 1.51
C VAL A 551 -11.72 24.50 2.69
N GLU A 552 -11.45 23.56 3.60
CA GLU A 552 -12.15 23.44 4.87
C GLU A 552 -11.34 24.06 6.00
N VAL A 553 -11.99 24.89 6.82
CA VAL A 553 -11.42 25.39 8.07
C VAL A 553 -11.94 24.54 9.22
N LEU A 554 -11.04 23.90 9.95
CA LEU A 554 -11.36 22.99 11.06
C LEU A 554 -11.73 23.73 12.35
N GLY A 555 -12.02 22.97 13.40
CA GLY A 555 -12.09 23.45 14.76
C GLY A 555 -10.77 24.07 15.25
N LYS A 556 -10.73 24.50 16.51
CA LYS A 556 -9.48 25.01 17.10
C LYS A 556 -8.46 23.89 17.19
N LEU A 557 -7.22 24.17 16.80
CA LEU A 557 -6.08 23.28 17.05
C LEU A 557 -5.94 23.01 18.55
N VAL A 558 -5.87 21.74 18.95
CA VAL A 558 -5.69 21.33 20.36
C VAL A 558 -4.47 20.45 20.57
N ARG A 559 -3.94 19.83 19.51
CA ARG A 559 -2.78 18.94 19.57
C ARG A 559 -2.02 18.97 18.23
N THR A 560 -0.73 18.70 18.29
CA THR A 560 0.14 18.48 17.13
C THR A 560 0.86 17.13 17.27
N GLY A 561 1.27 16.54 16.14
CA GLY A 561 1.98 15.26 16.09
C GLY A 561 2.70 15.07 14.75
N VAL A 562 3.50 14.01 14.66
CA VAL A 562 4.17 13.58 13.42
C VAL A 562 3.96 12.07 13.25
N ASP A 563 3.95 11.60 12.00
CA ASP A 563 3.79 10.18 11.72
C ASP A 563 5.06 9.39 12.07
N THR A 564 6.23 10.04 11.90
CA THR A 564 7.55 9.46 12.19
C THR A 564 8.26 10.27 13.29
N PRO A 565 8.09 9.89 14.57
CA PRO A 565 8.74 10.59 15.68
C PRO A 565 10.27 10.40 15.73
N VAL A 566 10.80 9.42 14.98
CA VAL A 566 12.24 9.17 14.84
C VAL A 566 12.59 9.07 13.35
N VAL A 567 13.21 10.12 12.81
CA VAL A 567 13.67 10.17 11.42
C VAL A 567 15.12 9.71 11.33
N GLY A 568 15.38 8.64 10.58
CA GLY A 568 16.74 8.16 10.33
C GLY A 568 17.22 8.55 8.92
N LEU A 569 18.35 9.24 8.84
CA LEU A 569 19.07 9.51 7.59
C LEU A 569 20.17 8.46 7.41
N GLU A 570 20.23 7.83 6.23
CA GLU A 570 21.17 6.74 5.94
C GLU A 570 22.63 7.21 5.97
N ASP A 571 22.88 8.43 5.51
CA ASP A 571 24.18 9.09 5.49
C ASP A 571 24.04 10.62 5.55
N ALA A 572 25.16 11.34 5.39
CA ALA A 572 25.19 12.80 5.45
C ALA A 572 24.62 13.52 4.21
N GLU A 573 24.41 12.82 3.09
CA GLU A 573 23.80 13.35 1.87
C GLU A 573 22.29 13.03 1.81
N ALA A 574 21.84 12.03 2.56
CA ALA A 574 20.45 11.64 2.67
C ALA A 574 19.57 12.76 3.26
N THR A 575 18.35 12.84 2.74
CA THR A 575 17.32 13.78 3.19
C THR A 575 16.01 13.05 3.40
N ALA A 576 15.20 13.50 4.35
CA ALA A 576 13.87 12.93 4.60
C ALA A 576 12.80 14.03 4.68
N PRO A 577 11.60 13.82 4.11
CA PRO A 577 10.49 14.74 4.32
C PRO A 577 9.94 14.60 5.75
N LEU A 578 9.44 15.69 6.30
CA LEU A 578 8.76 15.74 7.59
C LEU A 578 7.54 16.66 7.48
N VAL A 579 6.36 16.12 7.75
CA VAL A 579 5.10 16.86 7.84
C VAL A 579 4.64 16.86 9.29
N LEU A 580 4.33 18.05 9.82
CA LEU A 580 3.69 18.19 11.13
C LEU A 580 2.17 18.14 10.93
N THR A 581 1.46 17.35 11.72
CA THR A 581 0.01 17.20 11.64
C THR A 581 -0.64 17.83 12.87
N GLY A 582 -1.65 18.67 12.66
CA GLY A 582 -2.48 19.24 13.73
C GLY A 582 -3.78 18.48 13.88
N TYR A 583 -4.38 18.55 15.07
CA TYR A 583 -5.68 17.94 15.38
C TYR A 583 -6.59 18.91 16.12
N ASP A 584 -7.88 18.93 15.79
CA ASP A 584 -8.90 19.60 16.61
C ASP A 584 -9.48 18.69 17.71
N ALA A 585 -10.40 19.24 18.51
CA ALA A 585 -11.02 18.53 19.63
C ALA A 585 -11.97 17.38 19.22
N GLN A 586 -12.27 17.23 17.93
CA GLN A 586 -13.08 16.15 17.38
C GLN A 586 -12.20 15.13 16.63
N GLY A 587 -10.88 15.31 16.62
CA GLY A 587 -9.96 14.42 15.95
C GLY A 587 -9.79 14.70 14.46
N PHE A 588 -10.31 15.82 13.93
CA PHE A 588 -10.02 16.20 12.55
C PHE A 588 -8.57 16.63 12.43
N SER A 589 -7.88 16.09 11.42
CA SER A 589 -6.49 16.43 11.13
C SER A 589 -6.34 17.38 9.95
N ALA A 590 -5.25 18.14 9.98
CA ALA A 590 -4.72 18.83 8.80
C ALA A 590 -3.20 19.00 8.94
N PRO A 591 -2.44 18.98 7.83
CA PRO A 591 -1.00 19.17 7.88
C PRO A 591 -0.68 20.65 8.13
N ILE A 592 0.29 20.94 8.99
CA ILE A 592 0.71 22.29 9.34
C ILE A 592 1.94 22.64 8.50
N GLU A 593 1.85 23.74 7.74
CA GLU A 593 2.96 24.18 6.91
C GLU A 593 4.11 24.73 7.75
N ALA A 594 5.34 24.50 7.29
CA ALA A 594 6.58 24.94 7.94
C ALA A 594 6.62 26.46 8.26
N ARG A 595 5.84 27.28 7.55
CA ARG A 595 5.70 28.73 7.81
C ARG A 595 4.99 29.06 9.13
N ASP A 596 4.18 28.14 9.63
CA ASP A 596 3.41 28.30 10.86
C ASP A 596 4.11 27.65 12.07
N VAL A 597 5.28 27.03 11.84
CA VAL A 597 6.03 26.27 12.84
C VAL A 597 7.31 27.01 13.22
N THR A 598 7.55 27.12 14.52
CA THR A 598 8.84 27.55 15.07
C THR A 598 9.63 26.31 15.44
N VAL A 599 10.83 26.14 14.87
CA VAL A 599 11.72 24.99 15.14
C VAL A 599 12.86 25.39 16.08
N THR A 600 13.11 24.58 17.09
CA THR A 600 14.31 24.65 17.93
C THR A 600 14.97 23.28 18.08
N GLY A 601 16.23 23.22 18.52
CA GLY A 601 17.01 21.97 18.64
C GLY A 601 17.99 21.73 17.47
N GLY A 602 18.28 20.47 17.18
CA GLY A 602 19.16 20.02 16.09
C GLY A 602 20.65 19.90 16.42
N ASP A 603 21.13 20.62 17.45
CA ASP A 603 22.47 20.51 18.07
C ASP A 603 23.69 20.42 17.12
N GLY A 604 23.55 20.91 15.89
CA GLY A 604 24.58 20.83 14.83
C GLY A 604 24.72 19.45 14.18
N VAL A 605 23.81 18.51 14.46
CA VAL A 605 23.74 17.17 13.86
C VAL A 605 22.89 17.18 12.60
N ALA A 606 21.75 17.88 12.64
CA ALA A 606 20.83 18.02 11.52
C ALA A 606 20.15 19.40 11.53
N GLU A 607 19.46 19.74 10.43
CA GLU A 607 18.57 20.89 10.32
C GLU A 607 17.22 20.51 9.68
N LEU A 608 16.16 21.24 10.04
CA LEU A 608 14.86 21.18 9.37
C LEU A 608 14.72 22.40 8.45
N VAL A 609 14.74 22.17 7.14
CA VAL A 609 14.66 23.23 6.13
C VAL A 609 13.23 23.31 5.59
N PRO A 610 12.54 24.45 5.65
CA PRO A 610 11.23 24.60 5.00
C PRO A 610 11.33 24.30 3.49
N ALA A 611 10.55 23.34 3.03
CA ALA A 611 10.44 22.96 1.63
C ALA A 611 9.42 23.82 0.89
N ALA A 612 9.52 23.86 -0.45
CA ALA A 612 8.61 24.65 -1.29
C ALA A 612 7.17 24.13 -1.28
N ASP A 613 7.00 22.85 -0.95
CA ASP A 613 5.70 22.20 -0.82
C ASP A 613 4.98 22.55 0.49
N GLY A 614 5.66 23.19 1.45
CA GLY A 614 5.13 23.54 2.76
C GLY A 614 5.51 22.55 3.87
N SER A 615 6.16 21.44 3.55
CA SER A 615 6.74 20.50 4.52
C SER A 615 8.12 20.97 5.03
N PHE A 616 8.77 20.16 5.86
CA PHE A 616 10.19 20.27 6.17
C PHE A 616 11.00 19.20 5.44
N GLU A 617 12.19 19.57 4.99
CA GLU A 617 13.24 18.63 4.57
C GLU A 617 14.26 18.51 5.70
N VAL A 618 14.42 17.30 6.26
CA VAL A 618 15.44 16.97 7.25
C VAL A 618 16.77 16.77 6.53
N ARG A 619 17.79 17.53 6.91
CA ARG A 619 19.15 17.43 6.35
C ARG A 619 20.19 17.19 7.42
N ALA A 620 21.16 16.33 7.13
CA ALA A 620 22.30 16.13 7.99
C ALA A 620 23.28 17.32 7.95
N LEU A 621 23.87 17.64 9.10
CA LEU A 621 24.97 18.59 9.27
C LEU A 621 26.26 17.91 9.78
N ALA A 622 26.14 16.67 10.28
CA ALA A 622 27.24 15.84 10.76
C ALA A 622 27.24 14.48 10.05
N GLU A 623 28.40 13.81 10.01
CA GLU A 623 28.56 12.48 9.40
C GLU A 623 27.83 11.37 10.19
N VAL A 624 27.82 11.48 11.52
CA VAL A 624 27.15 10.55 12.44
C VAL A 624 26.63 11.33 13.63
N GLY A 625 25.42 11.06 14.10
CA GLY A 625 24.91 11.63 15.34
C GLY A 625 23.41 11.42 15.56
N GLY A 626 22.94 11.77 16.76
CA GLY A 626 21.52 11.83 17.11
C GLY A 626 21.19 13.18 17.74
N THR A 627 20.02 13.73 17.44
CA THR A 627 19.52 15.00 18.00
C THR A 627 18.00 14.99 18.09
N THR A 628 17.43 15.89 18.89
CA THR A 628 15.98 16.12 18.95
C THR A 628 15.65 17.54 18.49
N PHE A 629 14.53 17.70 17.80
CA PHE A 629 13.91 18.97 17.45
C PHE A 629 12.62 19.16 18.23
N GLU A 630 12.33 20.39 18.63
CA GLU A 630 11.03 20.82 19.17
C GLU A 630 10.35 21.72 18.14
N LEU A 631 9.17 21.31 17.67
CA LEU A 631 8.32 22.02 16.72
C LEU A 631 7.18 22.68 17.49
N SER A 632 7.15 24.01 17.51
CA SER A 632 6.15 24.82 18.23
C SER A 632 5.16 25.49 17.27
N VAL A 633 3.87 25.37 17.54
CA VAL A 633 2.78 26.01 16.77
C VAL A 633 1.90 26.84 17.70
N PRO A 634 1.46 28.05 17.30
CA PRO A 634 0.54 28.85 18.12
C PRO A 634 -0.76 28.12 18.45
N GLY A 635 -0.99 27.88 19.74
CA GLY A 635 -2.18 27.21 20.26
C GLY A 635 -3.21 28.17 20.88
N PRO A 636 -4.34 27.62 21.35
CA PRO A 636 -5.42 28.39 21.95
C PRO A 636 -4.97 29.09 23.25
N GLY A 637 -5.44 30.31 23.48
CA GLY A 637 -5.11 31.07 24.69
C GLY A 637 -3.71 31.68 24.72
N GLY A 638 -2.94 31.59 23.62
CA GLY A 638 -1.59 32.11 23.52
C GLY A 638 -0.51 31.20 24.11
N GLN A 639 -0.83 29.92 24.32
CA GLN A 639 0.13 28.87 24.64
C GLN A 639 0.47 28.10 23.36
N ASP A 640 1.75 27.90 23.10
CA ASP A 640 2.20 27.12 21.94
C ASP A 640 2.01 25.61 22.23
N LEU A 641 1.63 24.87 21.18
CA LEU A 641 1.62 23.42 21.17
C LEU A 641 2.95 22.93 20.63
N THR A 642 3.57 21.96 21.32
CA THR A 642 4.90 21.46 21.02
C THR A 642 4.89 19.99 20.64
N THR A 643 5.66 19.63 19.63
CA THR A 643 5.91 18.24 19.23
C THR A 643 7.41 18.02 19.08
N GLU A 644 7.92 16.92 19.63
CA GLU A 644 9.33 16.54 19.51
C GLU A 644 9.55 15.53 18.38
N VAL A 645 10.68 15.66 17.68
CA VAL A 645 11.12 14.74 16.64
C VAL A 645 12.59 14.41 16.86
N ALA A 646 12.91 13.13 17.02
CA ALA A 646 14.29 12.68 17.05
C ALA A 646 14.80 12.46 15.62
N VAL A 647 16.04 12.86 15.36
CA VAL A 647 16.74 12.64 14.09
C VAL A 647 18.04 11.91 14.36
N THR A 648 18.29 10.84 13.63
CA THR A 648 19.58 10.17 13.59
C THR A 648 20.20 10.30 12.21
N VAL A 649 21.53 10.47 12.17
CA VAL A 649 22.30 10.54 10.94
C VAL A 649 23.32 9.42 10.92
N SER A 650 23.31 8.67 9.82
CA SER A 650 24.10 7.46 9.61
C SER A 650 23.82 6.38 10.64
N LEU A 651 24.29 5.18 10.35
CA LEU A 651 24.23 4.03 11.25
C LEU A 651 25.63 3.78 11.83
N GLU A 652 25.69 3.37 13.10
CA GLU A 652 26.89 2.84 13.73
C GLU A 652 27.02 1.35 13.41
N GLU A 653 28.24 0.87 13.08
CA GLU A 653 28.50 -0.55 12.86
C GLU A 653 28.90 -1.26 14.15
N ASP A 654 28.06 -2.17 14.62
CA ASP A 654 28.36 -3.08 15.72
C ASP A 654 28.70 -4.48 15.20
N VAL A 655 29.87 -5.01 15.56
CA VAL A 655 30.33 -6.32 15.08
C VAL A 655 29.51 -7.46 15.69
N VAL A 656 28.87 -8.27 14.84
CA VAL A 656 28.06 -9.44 15.18
C VAL A 656 28.89 -10.74 15.07
N ALA A 657 29.74 -10.84 14.05
CA ALA A 657 30.64 -11.98 13.89
C ALA A 657 31.98 -11.53 13.28
N ASP A 658 33.03 -11.62 14.09
CA ASP A 658 34.42 -11.43 13.67
C ASP A 658 35.07 -12.72 13.14
N PHE A 659 34.33 -13.83 13.16
CA PHE A 659 34.75 -15.18 12.79
C PHE A 659 35.92 -15.77 13.62
N ALA A 660 36.15 -15.27 14.84
CA ALA A 660 37.08 -15.91 15.79
C ALA A 660 36.70 -17.37 16.08
N ASP A 661 35.44 -17.73 15.89
CA ASP A 661 34.85 -19.05 16.09
C ASP A 661 34.60 -19.83 14.78
N ALA A 662 35.19 -19.42 13.64
CA ALA A 662 34.93 -20.00 12.32
C ALA A 662 35.01 -21.55 12.27
N ALA A 663 35.82 -22.17 13.13
CA ALA A 663 35.96 -23.62 13.21
C ALA A 663 34.70 -24.36 13.69
N PHE A 664 33.75 -23.66 14.32
CA PHE A 664 32.50 -24.21 14.84
C PHE A 664 31.31 -24.00 13.90
N TRP A 665 31.48 -23.22 12.83
CA TRP A 665 30.47 -23.06 11.80
C TRP A 665 30.31 -24.34 11.00
N THR A 666 29.08 -24.67 10.60
CA THR A 666 28.78 -25.93 9.89
C THR A 666 28.09 -25.65 8.56
N SER A 667 28.19 -26.60 7.62
CA SER A 667 27.58 -26.47 6.30
C SER A 667 26.21 -27.16 6.26
N ALA A 668 25.24 -26.51 5.63
CA ALA A 668 23.98 -27.14 5.19
C ALA A 668 23.71 -26.76 3.72
N HIS A 669 22.82 -27.48 3.03
CA HIS A 669 22.53 -27.21 1.62
C HIS A 669 21.12 -27.65 1.23
N ASP A 670 20.58 -27.03 0.19
CA ASP A 670 19.41 -27.49 -0.54
C ASP A 670 19.80 -27.80 -1.98
N ARG A 671 19.71 -29.08 -2.36
CA ARG A 671 19.98 -29.58 -3.74
C ARG A 671 21.34 -29.17 -4.35
N ALA A 672 22.28 -28.74 -3.51
CA ALA A 672 23.67 -28.43 -3.84
C ALA A 672 24.68 -29.31 -3.06
N PRO A 673 24.56 -30.65 -3.10
CA PRO A 673 25.47 -31.53 -2.39
C PRO A 673 26.89 -31.37 -2.96
N GLY A 674 27.87 -31.02 -2.12
CA GLY A 674 29.27 -30.83 -2.54
C GLY A 674 29.90 -29.52 -2.08
N GLY A 675 29.09 -28.59 -1.56
CA GLY A 675 29.60 -27.43 -0.86
C GLY A 675 30.08 -27.71 0.56
N SER A 676 30.85 -26.77 1.12
CA SER A 676 31.46 -26.88 2.45
C SER A 676 31.68 -25.50 3.08
N VAL A 677 31.91 -25.48 4.39
CA VAL A 677 32.38 -24.28 5.09
C VAL A 677 33.65 -24.58 5.89
N ALA A 678 34.61 -23.66 5.90
CA ALA A 678 35.86 -23.81 6.63
C ALA A 678 36.46 -22.44 7.03
N PRO A 679 37.25 -22.37 8.11
CA PRO A 679 38.02 -21.17 8.44
C PRO A 679 38.94 -20.74 7.29
N ALA A 680 39.04 -19.44 7.07
CA ALA A 680 39.89 -18.83 6.05
C ALA A 680 40.45 -17.48 6.54
N GLU A 681 41.38 -16.93 5.75
CA GLU A 681 41.83 -15.55 5.92
C GLU A 681 40.78 -14.61 5.31
N GLY A 682 40.33 -13.63 6.10
CA GLY A 682 39.30 -12.66 5.75
C GLY A 682 39.87 -11.35 5.20
N HIS A 683 39.01 -10.35 5.09
CA HIS A 683 39.37 -9.02 4.60
C HIS A 683 40.43 -8.38 5.53
N ASP A 684 41.42 -7.70 4.95
CA ASP A 684 42.54 -7.07 5.67
C ASP A 684 43.32 -8.00 6.66
N GLY A 685 43.31 -9.31 6.40
CA GLY A 685 43.99 -10.30 7.23
C GLY A 685 43.23 -10.69 8.51
N ALA A 686 41.96 -10.27 8.63
CA ALA A 686 41.06 -10.71 9.69
C ALA A 686 40.71 -12.21 9.59
N ALA A 687 39.99 -12.76 10.57
CA ALA A 687 39.42 -14.09 10.41
C ALA A 687 38.25 -14.05 9.40
N GLY A 688 38.10 -15.13 8.64
CA GLY A 688 37.02 -15.29 7.67
C GLY A 688 36.52 -16.72 7.60
N LEU A 689 35.45 -16.91 6.85
CA LEU A 689 34.83 -18.20 6.61
C LEU A 689 34.71 -18.42 5.09
N ARG A 690 35.35 -19.47 4.58
CA ARG A 690 35.21 -19.87 3.18
C ARG A 690 33.98 -20.75 3.02
N VAL A 691 33.10 -20.40 2.09
CA VAL A 691 31.88 -21.12 1.72
C VAL A 691 32.03 -21.59 0.28
N THR A 692 32.17 -22.90 0.06
CA THR A 692 32.22 -23.49 -1.29
C THR A 692 30.86 -24.05 -1.66
N TYR A 693 30.45 -23.95 -2.93
CA TYR A 693 29.19 -24.51 -3.44
C TYR A 693 29.35 -25.24 -4.77
N ASP A 694 28.42 -26.16 -5.01
CA ASP A 694 28.23 -26.84 -6.28
C ASP A 694 26.75 -26.76 -6.71
N PHE A 695 26.46 -25.82 -7.60
CA PHE A 695 25.12 -25.61 -8.16
C PHE A 695 24.89 -26.33 -9.48
N THR A 696 25.81 -27.22 -9.89
CA THR A 696 25.67 -28.07 -11.10
C THR A 696 24.80 -29.30 -10.86
N GLN A 697 24.50 -29.62 -9.59
CA GLN A 697 23.86 -30.88 -9.20
C GLN A 697 22.34 -30.90 -9.40
N SER A 698 21.72 -29.76 -9.70
CA SER A 698 20.27 -29.63 -9.93
C SER A 698 19.94 -28.42 -10.80
N THR A 699 18.80 -28.45 -11.51
CA THR A 699 18.22 -27.30 -12.22
C THR A 699 17.09 -26.60 -11.45
N ALA A 700 16.68 -27.14 -10.29
CA ALA A 700 15.75 -26.47 -9.37
C ALA A 700 16.47 -25.32 -8.62
N THR A 701 15.84 -24.66 -7.65
CA THR A 701 16.57 -23.75 -6.75
C THR A 701 17.60 -24.52 -5.90
N ARG A 702 18.84 -24.03 -5.89
CA ARG A 702 20.00 -24.58 -5.17
C ARG A 702 20.41 -23.60 -4.08
N GLY A 703 20.93 -24.11 -2.97
CA GLY A 703 21.45 -23.27 -1.90
C GLY A 703 22.55 -23.93 -1.10
N GLN A 704 23.58 -23.16 -0.75
CA GLN A 704 24.67 -23.54 0.14
C GLN A 704 24.71 -22.59 1.34
N TYR A 705 24.75 -23.15 2.55
CA TYR A 705 24.55 -22.41 3.79
C TYR A 705 25.74 -22.56 4.73
N ALA A 706 26.17 -21.45 5.31
CA ALA A 706 27.00 -21.41 6.50
C ALA A 706 26.10 -21.22 7.73
N VAL A 707 26.12 -22.19 8.65
CA VAL A 707 25.25 -22.26 9.81
C VAL A 707 26.04 -21.90 11.07
N LEU A 708 25.51 -20.95 11.84
CA LEU A 708 26.13 -20.49 13.09
C LEU A 708 26.11 -21.58 14.17
N PRO A 709 27.10 -21.63 15.08
CA PRO A 709 27.11 -22.54 16.22
C PRO A 709 25.84 -22.45 17.09
N GLU A 710 25.29 -21.25 17.26
CA GLU A 710 24.13 -20.93 18.11
C GLU A 710 22.79 -21.11 17.39
N ALA A 711 22.78 -21.50 16.11
CA ALA A 711 21.55 -21.65 15.33
C ALA A 711 20.56 -22.63 15.98
N ALA A 712 21.05 -23.68 16.64
CA ALA A 712 20.22 -24.65 17.37
C ALA A 712 19.55 -24.09 18.64
N SER A 713 20.10 -23.02 19.21
CA SER A 713 19.55 -22.30 20.37
C SER A 713 18.85 -20.99 19.97
N GLY A 714 18.54 -20.81 18.69
CA GLY A 714 17.78 -19.67 18.17
C GLY A 714 18.61 -18.65 17.37
N GLY A 715 19.94 -18.70 17.40
CA GLY A 715 20.84 -17.78 16.68
C GLY A 715 21.62 -16.83 17.58
N ARG A 716 22.49 -16.01 16.98
CA ARG A 716 23.26 -14.95 17.65
C ARG A 716 22.54 -13.61 17.55
N GLU A 717 22.35 -12.94 18.68
CA GLU A 717 21.59 -11.68 18.75
C GLU A 717 22.28 -10.52 18.02
N LEU A 718 21.50 -9.78 17.24
CA LEU A 718 21.91 -8.52 16.64
C LEU A 718 21.64 -7.39 17.66
N PRO A 719 22.56 -6.42 17.82
CA PRO A 719 22.43 -5.35 18.78
C PRO A 719 21.30 -4.38 18.42
N GLY A 720 20.47 -4.02 19.42
CA GLY A 720 19.41 -3.04 19.28
C GLY A 720 18.39 -3.38 18.19
N SER A 721 18.01 -2.36 17.42
CA SER A 721 17.10 -2.45 16.29
C SER A 721 17.84 -2.04 15.00
N PRO A 722 18.67 -2.93 14.44
CA PRO A 722 19.48 -2.58 13.28
C PRO A 722 18.62 -2.33 12.05
N ARG A 723 19.02 -1.35 11.24
CA ARG A 723 18.39 -1.06 9.94
C ARG A 723 18.95 -1.92 8.82
N ALA A 724 20.19 -2.40 8.97
CA ALA A 724 20.81 -3.33 8.04
C ALA A 724 21.85 -4.20 8.74
N VAL A 725 22.31 -5.24 8.05
CA VAL A 725 23.49 -6.03 8.41
C VAL A 725 24.50 -5.93 7.28
N THR A 726 25.78 -5.67 7.56
CA THR A 726 26.86 -5.65 6.57
C THR A 726 27.76 -6.88 6.69
N MET A 727 28.38 -7.28 5.58
CA MET A 727 29.34 -8.38 5.53
C MET A 727 30.37 -8.13 4.42
N TRP A 728 31.65 -8.36 4.69
CA TRP A 728 32.66 -8.40 3.63
C TRP A 728 32.63 -9.75 2.91
N VAL A 729 32.65 -9.72 1.58
CA VAL A 729 32.59 -10.90 0.72
C VAL A 729 33.65 -10.82 -0.36
N ASP A 730 34.58 -11.77 -0.34
CA ASP A 730 35.48 -12.10 -1.45
C ASP A 730 34.68 -12.89 -2.49
N GLY A 731 34.24 -12.19 -3.53
CA GLY A 731 33.37 -12.72 -4.56
C GLY A 731 34.12 -13.58 -5.58
N ASP A 732 33.42 -14.54 -6.17
CA ASP A 732 33.92 -15.35 -7.29
C ASP A 732 33.33 -14.96 -8.66
N GLY A 733 32.41 -14.00 -8.68
CA GLY A 733 31.79 -13.44 -9.87
C GLY A 733 30.71 -14.32 -10.53
N ASN A 734 30.34 -15.45 -9.91
CA ASN A 734 29.47 -16.43 -10.54
C ASN A 734 27.95 -16.12 -10.42
N GLY A 735 27.57 -15.09 -9.66
CA GLY A 735 26.17 -14.64 -9.55
C GLY A 735 25.37 -15.28 -8.41
N ALA A 736 26.01 -15.96 -7.46
CA ALA A 736 25.29 -16.57 -6.34
C ALA A 736 24.56 -15.49 -5.51
N TRP A 737 23.26 -15.68 -5.28
CA TRP A 737 22.43 -14.74 -4.52
C TRP A 737 22.62 -14.90 -3.01
N LEU A 738 23.02 -13.84 -2.32
CA LEU A 738 23.24 -13.85 -0.87
C LEU A 738 21.97 -13.57 -0.08
N ARG A 739 21.76 -14.33 1.01
CA ARG A 739 20.69 -14.10 2.01
C ARG A 739 21.19 -14.39 3.42
N LEU A 740 20.68 -13.67 4.41
CA LEU A 740 20.86 -13.97 5.83
C LEU A 740 19.56 -14.52 6.42
N GLN A 741 19.61 -15.66 7.09
CA GLN A 741 18.46 -16.14 7.85
C GLN A 741 18.51 -15.62 9.28
N VAL A 742 17.44 -14.96 9.72
CA VAL A 742 17.33 -14.42 11.09
C VAL A 742 16.05 -14.92 11.77
N ARG A 743 16.08 -15.00 13.09
CA ARG A 743 14.92 -15.27 13.94
C ARG A 743 14.53 -14.01 14.70
N GLN A 744 13.26 -13.67 14.66
CA GLN A 744 12.67 -12.50 15.29
C GLN A 744 12.38 -12.73 16.78
N GLY A 745 12.09 -11.65 17.50
CA GLY A 745 11.74 -11.65 18.94
C GLY A 745 10.45 -12.41 19.25
N ASP A 746 9.51 -12.41 18.32
CA ASP A 746 8.27 -13.20 18.35
C ASP A 746 8.47 -14.70 18.02
N GLY A 747 9.68 -15.06 17.58
CA GLY A 747 10.08 -16.42 17.22
C GLY A 747 9.95 -16.81 15.76
N VAL A 748 9.43 -15.94 14.88
CA VAL A 748 9.33 -16.13 13.43
C VAL A 748 10.72 -16.13 12.78
N VAL A 749 10.93 -16.96 11.76
CA VAL A 749 12.20 -17.00 11.00
C VAL A 749 11.99 -16.33 9.66
N THR A 750 12.75 -15.26 9.39
CA THR A 750 12.71 -14.50 8.13
C THR A 750 14.09 -14.47 7.45
N GLN A 751 14.15 -13.92 6.23
CA GLN A 751 15.38 -13.73 5.47
C GLN A 751 15.64 -12.24 5.26
N LEU A 752 16.89 -11.83 5.40
CA LEU A 752 17.38 -10.54 4.93
C LEU A 752 18.08 -10.78 3.59
N ASP A 753 17.56 -10.17 2.53
CA ASP A 753 18.02 -10.41 1.17
C ASP A 753 19.21 -9.49 0.83
N GLY A 754 20.23 -10.05 0.18
CA GLY A 754 21.42 -9.33 -0.25
C GLY A 754 21.62 -9.40 -1.76
N PRO A 755 22.76 -8.90 -2.27
CA PRO A 755 23.03 -8.87 -3.70
C PRO A 755 23.41 -10.24 -4.27
N GLU A 756 23.33 -10.37 -5.61
CA GLU A 756 23.97 -11.44 -6.37
C GLU A 756 25.48 -11.17 -6.53
N VAL A 757 26.31 -12.19 -6.28
CA VAL A 757 27.77 -12.06 -6.31
C VAL A 757 28.33 -12.11 -7.74
N THR A 758 28.17 -11.01 -8.47
CA THR A 758 28.66 -10.84 -9.85
C THR A 758 30.06 -10.21 -9.94
N TRP A 759 30.69 -9.92 -8.79
CA TRP A 759 32.03 -9.35 -8.71
C TRP A 759 33.08 -10.36 -8.24
N THR A 760 34.35 -10.06 -8.50
CA THR A 760 35.50 -10.78 -7.93
C THR A 760 36.24 -9.91 -6.93
N GLY A 761 36.85 -10.53 -5.92
CA GLY A 761 37.56 -9.81 -4.85
C GLY A 761 36.63 -9.32 -3.74
N TRP A 762 37.22 -8.66 -2.74
CA TRP A 762 36.51 -8.18 -1.56
C TRP A 762 35.59 -6.99 -1.85
N ARG A 763 34.34 -7.11 -1.42
CA ARG A 763 33.34 -6.05 -1.39
C ARG A 763 32.50 -6.17 -0.13
N GLN A 764 32.20 -5.06 0.53
CA GLN A 764 31.21 -5.03 1.60
C GLN A 764 29.82 -5.03 0.98
N VAL A 765 28.95 -5.93 1.45
CA VAL A 765 27.56 -6.02 1.03
C VAL A 765 26.64 -5.71 2.21
N THR A 766 25.48 -5.14 1.92
CA THR A 766 24.48 -4.72 2.90
C THR A 766 23.21 -5.55 2.72
N PHE A 767 22.62 -5.98 3.82
CA PHE A 767 21.36 -6.72 3.92
C PHE A 767 20.36 -5.86 4.70
N PRO A 768 19.40 -5.18 4.05
CA PRO A 768 18.41 -4.36 4.75
C PRO A 768 17.53 -5.20 5.68
N VAL A 769 17.14 -4.61 6.80
CA VAL A 769 16.16 -5.18 7.73
C VAL A 769 14.77 -4.63 7.35
N PRO A 770 13.81 -5.47 6.92
CA PRO A 770 12.47 -5.01 6.56
C PRO A 770 11.74 -4.39 7.75
N ASP A 771 10.81 -3.47 7.47
CA ASP A 771 9.88 -2.97 8.48
C ASP A 771 8.96 -4.06 9.00
N GLY A 772 8.44 -3.89 10.22
CA GLY A 772 7.52 -4.83 10.87
C GLY A 772 8.18 -6.06 11.50
N VAL A 773 9.51 -6.16 11.53
CA VAL A 773 10.19 -7.25 12.24
C VAL A 773 10.20 -7.04 13.75
N ALA A 774 9.94 -8.11 14.51
CA ALA A 774 10.02 -8.08 15.96
C ALA A 774 11.48 -8.21 16.43
N PHE A 775 11.95 -7.25 17.22
CA PHE A 775 13.27 -7.27 17.86
C PHE A 775 13.23 -7.99 19.22
N PRO A 776 14.35 -8.57 19.69
CA PRO A 776 15.66 -8.61 19.04
C PRO A 776 15.74 -9.65 17.92
N LEU A 777 16.49 -9.34 16.86
CA LEU A 777 16.79 -10.28 15.78
C LEU A 777 17.97 -11.18 16.14
N LYS A 778 17.94 -12.44 15.68
CA LYS A 778 19.00 -13.43 15.92
C LYS A 778 19.46 -14.08 14.62
N LEU A 779 20.70 -13.84 14.20
CA LEU A 779 21.30 -14.42 13.00
C LEU A 779 21.49 -15.94 13.15
N GLN A 780 21.06 -16.71 12.15
CA GLN A 780 21.13 -18.17 12.14
C GLN A 780 21.99 -18.74 11.01
N ARG A 781 21.89 -18.20 9.79
CA ARG A 781 22.61 -18.72 8.61
C ARG A 781 23.00 -17.61 7.62
N VAL A 782 24.13 -17.77 6.95
CA VAL A 782 24.48 -17.07 5.71
C VAL A 782 24.22 -18.03 4.56
N ARG A 783 23.53 -17.60 3.51
CA ARG A 783 23.08 -18.46 2.40
C ARG A 783 23.53 -17.89 1.07
N ALA A 784 24.11 -18.74 0.22
CA ALA A 784 24.32 -18.49 -1.20
C ALA A 784 23.33 -19.34 -1.99
N LEU A 785 22.55 -18.74 -2.91
CA LEU A 785 21.51 -19.40 -3.68
C LEU A 785 21.72 -19.24 -5.18
N GLU A 786 21.16 -20.16 -5.96
CA GLU A 786 21.02 -20.04 -7.41
C GLU A 786 19.64 -20.54 -7.82
N THR A 787 18.85 -19.66 -8.44
CA THR A 787 17.45 -19.89 -8.80
C THR A 787 17.26 -20.13 -10.30
N THR A 788 18.23 -19.73 -11.13
CA THR A 788 18.18 -19.85 -12.59
C THR A 788 18.61 -21.25 -13.03
N ALA A 789 17.73 -21.96 -13.71
CA ALA A 789 17.97 -23.35 -14.13
C ALA A 789 19.19 -23.50 -15.08
N GLY A 790 19.43 -22.48 -15.92
CA GLY A 790 20.52 -22.46 -16.90
C GLY A 790 21.90 -22.14 -16.33
N GLN A 791 21.98 -21.60 -15.11
CA GLN A 791 23.23 -21.16 -14.49
C GLN A 791 23.85 -22.27 -13.63
N GLN A 792 24.61 -23.17 -14.25
CA GLN A 792 25.22 -24.31 -13.55
C GLN A 792 26.72 -24.11 -13.36
N TYR A 793 27.13 -23.81 -12.12
CA TYR A 793 28.53 -23.57 -11.79
C TYR A 793 28.88 -24.11 -10.40
N THR A 794 30.18 -24.25 -10.16
CA THR A 794 30.76 -24.41 -8.84
C THR A 794 31.52 -23.14 -8.48
N GLY A 795 31.64 -22.86 -7.20
CA GLY A 795 32.29 -21.63 -6.78
C GLY A 795 32.61 -21.61 -5.30
N ALA A 796 33.16 -20.50 -4.87
CA ALA A 796 33.56 -20.31 -3.49
C ALA A 796 33.66 -18.84 -3.13
N LEU A 797 33.00 -18.49 -2.03
CA LEU A 797 33.05 -17.17 -1.43
C LEU A 797 33.88 -17.23 -0.16
N THR A 798 34.57 -16.15 0.18
CA THR A 798 35.10 -15.97 1.54
C THR A 798 34.37 -14.82 2.19
N ILE A 799 33.76 -15.04 3.34
CA ILE A 799 33.07 -13.99 4.10
C ILE A 799 33.91 -13.56 5.31
N SER A 800 33.86 -12.29 5.68
CA SER A 800 34.57 -11.73 6.82
C SER A 800 33.75 -10.59 7.44
N GLY A 801 33.88 -10.37 8.74
CA GLY A 801 33.23 -9.28 9.49
C GLY A 801 31.74 -9.08 9.18
N ILE A 802 30.87 -9.75 9.94
CA ILE A 802 29.43 -9.42 9.93
C ILE A 802 29.18 -8.35 10.99
N ALA A 803 28.60 -7.22 10.60
CA ALA A 803 28.23 -6.14 11.50
C ALA A 803 26.75 -5.76 11.33
N ALA A 804 26.12 -5.29 12.40
CA ALA A 804 24.79 -4.72 12.38
C ALA A 804 24.92 -3.20 12.34
N GLN A 805 24.16 -2.55 11.45
CA GLN A 805 24.10 -1.11 11.33
C GLN A 805 22.93 -0.60 12.18
N VAL A 806 23.24 0.03 13.31
CA VAL A 806 22.30 0.47 14.34
C VAL A 806 22.24 1.99 14.36
N PRO A 807 21.05 2.62 14.48
CA PRO A 807 20.97 4.07 14.65
C PRO A 807 21.72 4.53 15.92
N PRO A 808 22.41 5.69 15.89
CA PRO A 808 22.95 6.33 17.09
C PRO A 808 21.90 6.47 18.18
N ALA A 809 22.34 6.40 19.45
CA ALA A 809 21.45 6.56 20.59
C ALA A 809 20.84 7.97 20.62
N VAL A 810 19.51 8.04 20.54
CA VAL A 810 18.70 9.24 20.77
C VAL A 810 17.50 8.86 21.61
N ASP A 811 17.13 9.70 22.57
CA ASP A 811 15.91 9.49 23.35
C ASP A 811 14.72 9.68 22.41
N ALA A 812 13.98 8.60 22.16
CA ALA A 812 12.75 8.68 21.39
C ALA A 812 11.72 9.50 22.19
N PRO A 813 11.12 10.54 21.60
CA PRO A 813 10.14 11.36 22.29
C PRO A 813 8.94 10.49 22.70
N GLU A 814 8.48 10.68 23.93
CA GLU A 814 7.29 9.98 24.43
C GLU A 814 6.06 10.59 23.75
N ALA A 815 5.27 9.75 23.06
CA ALA A 815 4.04 10.22 22.44
C ALA A 815 3.06 10.68 23.52
N PRO A 816 2.58 11.93 23.49
CA PRO A 816 1.61 12.41 24.47
C PRO A 816 0.32 11.59 24.36
N ARG A 817 -0.17 11.09 25.49
CA ARG A 817 -1.42 10.35 25.54
C ARG A 817 -2.61 11.28 25.28
N VAL A 818 -3.51 10.83 24.42
CA VAL A 818 -4.74 11.55 24.09
C VAL A 818 -5.86 10.98 24.94
N GLU A 819 -6.36 11.78 25.88
CA GLU A 819 -7.54 11.43 26.66
C GLU A 819 -8.80 11.81 25.87
N ASP A 820 -9.49 10.80 25.35
CA ASP A 820 -10.72 11.03 24.59
C ASP A 820 -11.89 11.41 25.50
N ARG A 821 -12.64 12.44 25.11
CA ARG A 821 -13.77 13.01 25.86
C ARG A 821 -15.01 12.14 25.86
N ILE A 822 -15.07 11.10 25.03
CA ILE A 822 -16.17 10.13 25.11
C ILE A 822 -16.08 9.29 26.38
N VAL A 823 -14.89 9.12 26.97
CA VAL A 823 -14.72 8.45 28.25
C VAL A 823 -15.35 9.30 29.35
N VAL A 824 -16.25 8.70 30.14
CA VAL A 824 -16.85 9.36 31.30
C VAL A 824 -15.84 9.36 32.43
N ALA A 825 -15.13 10.47 32.65
CA ALA A 825 -14.18 10.59 33.76
C ALA A 825 -14.89 10.68 35.13
N ASP A 826 -15.89 11.56 35.23
CA ASP A 826 -16.76 11.75 36.41
C ASP A 826 -18.24 11.59 36.05
N GLY A 827 -18.94 10.65 36.70
CA GLY A 827 -20.36 10.38 36.51
C GLY A 827 -20.66 8.99 35.93
N ALA A 828 -21.87 8.84 35.36
CA ALA A 828 -22.38 7.58 34.81
C ALA A 828 -23.26 7.83 33.57
N THR A 829 -23.50 6.77 32.80
CA THR A 829 -24.35 6.79 31.60
C THR A 829 -25.86 6.75 31.88
N ASP A 830 -26.29 6.73 33.14
CA ASP A 830 -27.69 6.57 33.59
C ASP A 830 -28.73 7.50 32.93
N THR A 831 -28.28 8.63 32.40
CA THR A 831 -29.15 9.63 31.74
C THR A 831 -29.23 9.44 30.22
N ALA A 832 -28.55 8.43 29.67
CA ALA A 832 -28.63 8.08 28.27
C ALA A 832 -29.96 7.37 27.97
N PRO A 833 -30.62 7.67 26.85
CA PRO A 833 -31.86 7.04 26.45
C PRO A 833 -31.68 5.60 25.97
N LEU A 834 -30.49 5.25 25.48
CA LEU A 834 -30.09 3.89 25.14
C LEU A 834 -28.77 3.58 25.84
N ARG A 835 -28.74 2.48 26.60
CA ARG A 835 -27.59 1.97 27.35
C ARG A 835 -27.21 0.58 26.83
N VAL A 836 -26.00 0.44 26.32
CA VAL A 836 -25.49 -0.82 25.77
C VAL A 836 -24.30 -1.30 26.60
N ALA A 837 -24.45 -2.42 27.30
CA ALA A 837 -23.35 -3.05 28.02
C ALA A 837 -22.45 -3.81 27.04
N VAL A 838 -21.13 -3.74 27.25
CA VAL A 838 -20.12 -4.43 26.45
C VAL A 838 -19.16 -5.17 27.38
N MET A 839 -18.99 -6.46 27.13
CA MET A 839 -17.98 -7.31 27.78
C MET A 839 -17.18 -8.07 26.74
N SER A 840 -15.92 -8.41 27.03
CA SER A 840 -15.06 -9.15 26.10
C SER A 840 -13.93 -9.87 26.84
N ASP A 841 -13.19 -10.75 26.14
CA ASP A 841 -11.90 -11.27 26.58
C ASP A 841 -11.92 -11.90 27.99
N ALA A 842 -12.76 -12.91 28.16
CA ALA A 842 -12.76 -13.75 29.35
C ALA A 842 -11.76 -14.92 29.21
N GLN A 843 -11.72 -15.55 28.03
CA GLN A 843 -10.85 -16.67 27.66
C GLN A 843 -10.85 -17.82 28.68
N PHE A 844 -12.03 -18.39 28.96
CA PHE A 844 -12.12 -19.59 29.80
C PHE A 844 -12.18 -20.89 29.00
N VAL A 845 -11.83 -21.99 29.68
CA VAL A 845 -11.85 -23.36 29.13
C VAL A 845 -12.68 -24.31 30.00
N ALA A 846 -13.39 -25.24 29.37
CA ALA A 846 -14.28 -26.21 30.02
C ALA A 846 -13.58 -27.20 30.92
N ARG A 847 -12.28 -27.45 30.69
CA ARG A 847 -11.46 -28.30 31.56
C ARG A 847 -11.16 -27.66 32.92
N ASP A 848 -11.31 -26.35 33.06
CA ASP A 848 -11.14 -25.62 34.32
C ASP A 848 -12.30 -24.63 34.56
N PRO A 849 -13.51 -25.16 34.81
CA PRO A 849 -14.73 -24.36 34.89
C PRO A 849 -14.81 -23.48 36.15
N GLU A 850 -13.87 -23.60 37.08
CA GLU A 850 -13.78 -22.81 38.32
C GLU A 850 -12.56 -21.88 38.31
N SER A 851 -11.99 -21.62 37.13
CA SER A 851 -10.84 -20.74 36.96
C SER A 851 -11.16 -19.28 37.33
N GLY A 852 -10.11 -18.49 37.58
CA GLY A 852 -10.24 -17.05 37.83
C GLY A 852 -10.91 -16.29 36.68
N ALA A 853 -10.67 -16.73 35.44
CA ALA A 853 -11.32 -16.19 34.24
C ALA A 853 -12.84 -16.40 34.25
N VAL A 854 -13.30 -17.62 34.60
CA VAL A 854 -14.74 -17.90 34.76
C VAL A 854 -15.34 -17.09 35.90
N ALA A 855 -14.65 -16.98 37.03
CA ALA A 855 -15.11 -16.19 38.16
C ALA A 855 -15.26 -14.70 37.78
N GLY A 856 -14.26 -14.12 37.11
CA GLY A 856 -14.31 -12.74 36.61
C GLY A 856 -15.45 -12.50 35.63
N ALA A 857 -15.64 -13.41 34.66
CA ALA A 857 -16.74 -13.32 33.71
C ALA A 857 -18.12 -13.37 34.39
N ARG A 858 -18.29 -14.24 35.39
CA ARG A 858 -19.54 -14.31 36.19
C ARG A 858 -19.77 -13.05 37.01
N ASP A 859 -18.71 -12.49 37.62
CA ASP A 859 -18.81 -11.23 38.37
C ASP A 859 -19.25 -10.08 37.44
N ALA A 860 -18.60 -9.93 36.27
CA ALA A 860 -18.98 -8.93 35.28
C ALA A 860 -20.44 -9.08 34.81
N LEU A 861 -20.89 -10.31 34.51
CA LEU A 861 -22.28 -10.56 34.11
C LEU A 861 -23.28 -10.17 35.20
N ARG A 862 -22.98 -10.42 36.49
CA ARG A 862 -23.84 -10.03 37.61
C ARG A 862 -23.89 -8.52 37.80
N GLU A 863 -22.77 -7.84 37.62
CA GLU A 863 -22.70 -6.37 37.62
C GLU A 863 -23.56 -5.80 36.48
N ILE A 864 -23.41 -6.33 35.27
CA ILE A 864 -24.22 -5.94 34.10
C ILE A 864 -25.71 -6.14 34.36
N VAL A 865 -26.12 -7.28 34.93
CA VAL A 865 -27.53 -7.53 35.28
C VAL A 865 -28.02 -6.56 36.36
N ALA A 866 -27.18 -6.19 37.32
CA ALA A 866 -27.55 -5.22 38.35
C ALA A 866 -27.74 -3.81 37.79
N ASP A 867 -26.99 -3.44 36.75
CA ASP A 867 -27.04 -2.15 36.08
C ASP A 867 -28.19 -1.98 35.08
N ASP A 868 -28.89 -3.08 34.73
CA ASP A 868 -30.11 -3.11 33.90
C ASP A 868 -29.96 -2.32 32.57
N PRO A 869 -29.05 -2.73 31.66
CA PRO A 869 -28.90 -2.11 30.34
C PRO A 869 -30.10 -2.40 29.42
N ASP A 870 -30.20 -1.66 28.31
CA ASP A 870 -31.20 -1.96 27.28
C ASP A 870 -30.79 -3.17 26.41
N LEU A 871 -29.49 -3.45 26.30
CA LEU A 871 -28.94 -4.67 25.68
C LEU A 871 -27.48 -4.93 26.08
N LEU A 872 -27.03 -6.18 25.92
CA LEU A 872 -25.65 -6.63 26.13
C LEU A 872 -25.00 -7.11 24.81
N VAL A 873 -23.78 -6.67 24.54
CA VAL A 873 -22.91 -7.24 23.50
C VAL A 873 -21.69 -7.90 24.14
N ILE A 874 -21.50 -9.19 23.88
CA ILE A 874 -20.29 -9.93 24.20
C ILE A 874 -19.40 -9.83 22.96
N ASN A 875 -18.33 -9.05 23.03
CA ASN A 875 -17.47 -8.73 21.89
C ASN A 875 -16.23 -9.64 21.83
N GLY A 876 -16.46 -10.93 21.58
CA GLY A 876 -15.43 -11.95 21.35
C GLY A 876 -14.67 -12.44 22.58
N ASP A 877 -13.93 -13.53 22.35
CA ASP A 877 -12.98 -14.16 23.28
C ASP A 877 -13.60 -14.53 24.64
N LEU A 878 -14.83 -15.04 24.64
CA LEU A 878 -15.41 -15.59 25.88
C LEU A 878 -14.78 -16.96 26.18
N VAL A 879 -14.52 -17.76 25.14
CA VAL A 879 -13.78 -19.03 25.23
C VAL A 879 -12.32 -18.84 24.81
N ASP A 880 -11.46 -19.81 25.09
CA ASP A 880 -10.02 -19.72 24.77
C ASP A 880 -9.58 -20.61 23.57
N GLU A 881 -10.16 -21.80 23.39
CA GLU A 881 -9.63 -22.82 22.45
C GLU A 881 -10.62 -23.29 21.39
N ALA A 882 -11.76 -22.61 21.24
CA ALA A 882 -12.81 -22.97 20.27
C ALA A 882 -13.27 -24.44 20.34
N ALA A 883 -13.06 -25.14 21.47
CA ALA A 883 -13.50 -26.51 21.65
C ALA A 883 -15.02 -26.53 21.84
N PRO A 884 -15.76 -27.53 21.30
CA PRO A 884 -17.20 -27.65 21.54
C PRO A 884 -17.58 -27.62 23.03
N GLU A 885 -16.75 -28.23 23.89
CA GLU A 885 -16.97 -28.24 25.33
C GLU A 885 -16.83 -26.84 25.96
N ASP A 886 -15.99 -25.97 25.41
CA ASP A 886 -15.84 -24.59 25.87
C ASP A 886 -17.10 -23.77 25.54
N PHE A 887 -17.66 -23.97 24.35
CA PHE A 887 -18.94 -23.35 23.96
C PHE A 887 -20.12 -23.86 24.82
N ASP A 888 -20.16 -25.16 25.15
CA ASP A 888 -21.13 -25.72 26.11
C ASP A 888 -21.02 -25.05 27.49
N LEU A 889 -19.79 -24.80 27.97
CA LEU A 889 -19.55 -24.07 29.22
C LEU A 889 -20.02 -22.62 29.10
N ALA A 890 -19.67 -21.93 28.02
CA ALA A 890 -20.08 -20.54 27.77
C ALA A 890 -21.60 -20.40 27.76
N ARG A 891 -22.31 -21.26 27.01
CA ARG A 891 -23.78 -21.27 26.98
C ARG A 891 -24.38 -21.42 28.37
N ARG A 892 -23.85 -22.35 29.17
CA ARG A 892 -24.33 -22.60 30.53
C ARG A 892 -24.11 -21.40 31.44
N ILE A 893 -22.92 -20.79 31.43
CA ILE A 893 -22.62 -19.58 32.21
C ILE A 893 -23.59 -18.46 31.84
N LEU A 894 -23.76 -18.19 30.54
CA LEU A 894 -24.67 -17.14 30.06
C LEU A 894 -26.12 -17.43 30.45
N THR A 895 -26.56 -18.69 30.38
CA THR A 895 -27.91 -19.09 30.80
C THR A 895 -28.13 -18.90 32.30
N GLU A 896 -27.12 -19.21 33.12
CA GLU A 896 -27.19 -19.10 34.58
C GLU A 896 -27.16 -17.64 35.05
N GLU A 897 -26.21 -16.85 34.57
CA GLU A 897 -26.00 -15.48 35.07
C GLU A 897 -26.98 -14.46 34.46
N LEU A 898 -27.48 -14.70 33.24
CA LEU A 898 -28.51 -13.87 32.61
C LEU A 898 -29.94 -14.39 32.86
N GLU A 899 -30.10 -15.35 33.79
CA GLU A 899 -31.43 -15.85 34.16
C GLU A 899 -32.28 -14.72 34.76
N GLY A 900 -33.37 -14.35 34.06
CA GLY A 900 -34.28 -13.29 34.50
C GLY A 900 -33.86 -11.87 34.11
N ALA A 901 -32.80 -11.71 33.32
CA ALA A 901 -32.53 -10.44 32.64
C ALA A 901 -33.63 -10.14 31.61
N ASP A 902 -34.18 -8.92 31.62
CA ASP A 902 -35.25 -8.49 30.72
C ASP A 902 -34.72 -7.85 29.40
N PHE A 903 -33.40 -7.80 29.23
CA PHE A 903 -32.72 -7.26 28.05
C PHE A 903 -32.15 -8.35 27.13
N PRO A 904 -32.11 -8.12 25.80
CA PRO A 904 -31.46 -9.03 24.86
C PRO A 904 -29.93 -8.98 24.96
N TRP A 905 -29.28 -10.08 24.59
CA TRP A 905 -27.84 -10.16 24.47
C TRP A 905 -27.39 -10.77 23.13
N TYR A 906 -26.21 -10.38 22.68
CA TYR A 906 -25.63 -10.80 21.41
C TYR A 906 -24.16 -11.15 21.59
N TYR A 907 -23.67 -12.15 20.86
CA TYR A 907 -22.29 -12.62 20.94
C TYR A 907 -21.63 -12.48 19.56
N VAL A 908 -20.57 -11.66 19.49
CA VAL A 908 -19.70 -11.49 18.31
C VAL A 908 -18.49 -12.41 18.48
N PRO A 909 -18.08 -13.20 17.46
CA PRO A 909 -16.92 -14.06 17.58
C PRO A 909 -15.60 -13.27 17.52
N GLY A 910 -14.66 -13.62 18.39
CA GLY A 910 -13.27 -13.24 18.40
C GLY A 910 -12.35 -14.34 17.87
N ASN A 911 -11.05 -14.11 17.87
CA ASN A 911 -10.09 -15.09 17.34
C ASN A 911 -9.99 -16.34 18.21
N HIS A 912 -10.30 -16.27 19.51
CA HIS A 912 -10.33 -17.46 20.36
C HIS A 912 -11.55 -18.36 20.12
N GLU A 913 -12.58 -17.87 19.42
CA GLU A 913 -13.69 -18.69 18.92
C GLU A 913 -13.32 -19.53 17.70
N VAL A 914 -12.15 -19.30 17.10
CA VAL A 914 -11.56 -20.13 16.02
C VAL A 914 -10.17 -20.67 16.37
N MET A 915 -9.64 -20.36 17.56
CA MET A 915 -8.31 -20.77 17.99
C MET A 915 -8.27 -22.26 18.31
N GLY A 916 -7.95 -23.07 17.31
CA GLY A 916 -7.86 -24.53 17.47
C GLY A 916 -9.14 -25.29 17.09
N GLY A 917 -10.18 -24.58 16.66
CA GLY A 917 -11.48 -25.12 16.22
C GLY A 917 -12.01 -24.44 14.97
N SER A 918 -13.09 -24.98 14.39
CA SER A 918 -13.82 -24.31 13.29
C SER A 918 -14.80 -23.30 13.85
N ILE A 919 -14.99 -22.16 13.16
CA ILE A 919 -16.06 -21.20 13.47
C ILE A 919 -17.45 -21.87 13.50
N THR A 920 -17.63 -22.98 12.80
CA THR A 920 -18.87 -23.78 12.84
C THR A 920 -19.25 -24.21 14.26
N ASN A 921 -18.29 -24.43 15.16
CA ASN A 921 -18.60 -24.77 16.55
C ASN A 921 -19.33 -23.61 17.26
N PHE A 922 -18.91 -22.37 17.00
CA PHE A 922 -19.61 -21.18 17.46
C PHE A 922 -20.99 -21.07 16.82
N GLU A 923 -21.11 -21.28 15.50
CA GLU A 923 -22.38 -21.16 14.78
C GLU A 923 -23.42 -22.18 15.25
N GLU A 924 -22.99 -23.41 15.54
CA GLU A 924 -23.86 -24.48 16.06
C GLU A 924 -24.45 -24.12 17.43
N GLU A 925 -23.68 -23.45 18.30
CA GLU A 925 -24.13 -23.10 19.65
C GLU A 925 -24.80 -21.73 19.73
N PHE A 926 -24.28 -20.70 19.05
CA PHE A 926 -24.71 -19.30 19.19
C PHE A 926 -25.40 -18.72 17.94
N GLY A 927 -25.35 -19.40 16.80
CA GLY A 927 -26.03 -19.01 15.57
C GLY A 927 -25.19 -18.10 14.67
N GLU A 928 -25.81 -17.09 14.09
CA GLU A 928 -25.16 -16.21 13.09
C GLU A 928 -23.95 -15.46 13.68
N ARG A 929 -22.86 -15.43 12.91
CA ARG A 929 -21.61 -14.71 13.23
C ARG A 929 -21.65 -13.21 12.88
N THR A 930 -22.56 -12.79 12.01
CA THR A 930 -22.80 -11.38 11.66
C THR A 930 -24.26 -11.02 11.83
N ARG A 931 -24.55 -9.74 12.11
CA ARG A 931 -25.93 -9.28 12.34
C ARG A 931 -26.10 -7.78 12.08
N VAL A 932 -27.27 -7.39 11.57
CA VAL A 932 -27.72 -5.99 11.51
C VAL A 932 -29.06 -5.90 12.23
N LEU A 933 -29.20 -4.99 13.20
CA LEU A 933 -30.45 -4.78 13.93
C LEU A 933 -30.67 -3.32 14.31
N ASP A 934 -31.93 -2.89 14.30
CA ASP A 934 -32.31 -1.52 14.68
C ASP A 934 -32.92 -1.51 16.09
N VAL A 935 -32.22 -0.88 17.03
CA VAL A 935 -32.64 -0.78 18.43
C VAL A 935 -33.37 0.54 18.65
N PRO A 936 -34.62 0.54 19.16
CA PRO A 936 -35.33 1.76 19.50
C PRO A 936 -34.54 2.63 20.47
N THR A 937 -34.55 3.93 20.27
CA THR A 937 -33.99 4.90 21.23
C THR A 937 -35.14 5.60 21.97
N PRO A 938 -35.44 5.21 23.21
CA PRO A 938 -36.49 5.82 24.03
C PRO A 938 -36.34 7.35 24.16
N GLY A 939 -37.39 8.14 23.91
CA GLY A 939 -37.36 9.58 24.20
C GLY A 939 -38.15 10.48 23.24
N ARG A 940 -38.12 11.80 23.51
CA ARG A 940 -38.93 12.81 22.79
C ARG A 940 -38.56 13.02 21.31
N ALA A 941 -37.36 12.62 20.89
CA ALA A 941 -36.92 12.73 19.50
C ALA A 941 -37.31 11.51 18.65
N GLY A 942 -37.49 10.33 19.25
CA GLY A 942 -37.75 9.06 18.55
C GLY A 942 -36.64 8.63 17.59
N GLY A 943 -36.68 7.38 17.13
CA GLY A 943 -35.73 6.81 16.18
C GLY A 943 -35.15 5.47 16.63
N THR A 944 -34.24 4.93 15.82
CA THR A 944 -33.46 3.72 16.11
C THR A 944 -31.96 4.02 16.03
N THR A 945 -31.18 3.25 16.79
CA THR A 945 -29.73 3.10 16.58
C THR A 945 -29.50 1.76 15.89
N ARG A 946 -28.84 1.77 14.74
CA ARG A 946 -28.49 0.54 14.03
C ARG A 946 -27.22 -0.06 14.61
N LEU A 947 -27.27 -1.32 15.00
CA LEU A 947 -26.11 -2.10 15.41
C LEU A 947 -25.72 -3.02 14.26
N ILE A 948 -24.45 -2.97 13.88
CA ILE A 948 -23.83 -3.84 12.87
C ILE A 948 -22.78 -4.67 13.59
N MET A 949 -22.89 -5.99 13.56
CA MET A 949 -21.99 -6.93 14.22
C MET A 949 -21.27 -7.76 13.15
N LEU A 950 -19.94 -7.77 13.20
CA LEU A 950 -19.08 -8.31 12.17
C LEU A 950 -18.13 -9.36 12.74
N ASP A 951 -17.75 -10.33 11.91
CA ASP A 951 -16.87 -11.43 12.28
C ASP A 951 -15.43 -11.09 11.88
N SER A 952 -14.67 -10.59 12.84
CA SER A 952 -13.23 -10.34 12.69
C SER A 952 -12.37 -11.46 13.28
N SER A 953 -12.93 -12.65 13.54
CA SER A 953 -12.19 -13.74 14.21
C SER A 953 -10.94 -14.20 13.46
N ALA A 954 -10.90 -13.99 12.15
CA ALA A 954 -9.75 -14.28 11.29
C ALA A 954 -8.67 -13.17 11.28
N GLY A 955 -8.84 -12.09 12.05
CA GLY A 955 -7.94 -10.92 12.07
C GLY A 955 -8.12 -9.96 10.88
N ARG A 956 -9.15 -10.17 10.06
CA ARG A 956 -9.60 -9.32 8.93
C ARG A 956 -11.07 -9.63 8.61
N LEU A 957 -11.82 -8.69 8.06
CA LEU A 957 -13.23 -8.93 7.67
C LEU A 957 -13.32 -9.64 6.31
N GLY A 958 -12.44 -9.28 5.38
CA GLY A 958 -12.35 -9.83 4.02
C GLY A 958 -11.95 -11.31 3.95
N ALA A 959 -11.76 -11.98 5.09
CA ALA A 959 -11.78 -13.44 5.14
C ALA A 959 -13.13 -14.02 4.70
N ASP A 960 -14.19 -13.22 4.77
CA ASP A 960 -15.49 -13.47 4.16
C ASP A 960 -15.97 -12.17 3.50
N PHE A 961 -15.87 -12.09 2.17
CA PHE A 961 -16.22 -10.88 1.45
C PHE A 961 -17.71 -10.50 1.60
N ALA A 962 -18.60 -11.47 1.82
CA ALA A 962 -20.03 -11.22 1.96
C ALA A 962 -20.37 -10.34 3.18
N GLN A 963 -19.57 -10.41 4.26
CA GLN A 963 -19.78 -9.50 5.41
C GLN A 963 -19.28 -8.07 5.15
N VAL A 964 -18.29 -7.89 4.28
CA VAL A 964 -17.86 -6.56 3.83
C VAL A 964 -18.98 -5.91 3.01
N GLN A 965 -19.60 -6.67 2.08
CA GLN A 965 -20.79 -6.24 1.36
C GLN A 965 -21.97 -5.94 2.31
N LEU A 966 -22.20 -6.77 3.32
CA LEU A 966 -23.22 -6.54 4.34
C LEU A 966 -22.99 -5.21 5.07
N LEU A 967 -21.76 -4.92 5.48
CA LEU A 967 -21.43 -3.65 6.14
C LEU A 967 -21.72 -2.46 5.21
N ARG A 968 -21.23 -2.49 3.97
CA ARG A 968 -21.45 -1.41 3.01
C ARG A 968 -22.95 -1.15 2.80
N ASN A 969 -23.71 -2.21 2.54
CA ASN A 969 -25.16 -2.12 2.34
C ASN A 969 -25.89 -1.61 3.60
N ALA A 970 -25.47 -2.03 4.79
CA ALA A 970 -26.08 -1.60 6.04
C ALA A 970 -25.85 -0.10 6.32
N LEU A 971 -24.69 0.42 5.94
CA LEU A 971 -24.38 1.86 6.00
C LEU A 971 -25.18 2.66 4.97
N ASP A 972 -25.26 2.19 3.72
CA ASP A 972 -26.04 2.85 2.66
C ASP A 972 -27.55 2.91 3.01
N ASP A 973 -28.11 1.80 3.50
CA ASP A 973 -29.49 1.76 3.98
C ASP A 973 -29.68 2.67 5.19
N ALA A 974 -28.75 2.64 6.15
CA ALA A 974 -28.81 3.52 7.32
C ALA A 974 -28.72 5.00 6.96
N ALA A 975 -28.01 5.37 5.88
CA ALA A 975 -27.89 6.75 5.45
C ALA A 975 -29.24 7.28 4.95
N THR A 976 -29.95 6.46 4.18
CA THR A 976 -31.23 6.83 3.55
C THR A 976 -32.46 6.63 4.44
N ASP A 977 -32.43 5.69 5.40
CA ASP A 977 -33.55 5.48 6.32
C ASP A 977 -33.63 6.57 7.40
N SER A 978 -34.66 7.42 7.31
CA SER A 978 -34.94 8.46 8.30
C SER A 978 -35.27 7.96 9.71
N SER A 979 -35.61 6.67 9.88
CA SER A 979 -35.87 6.05 11.18
C SER A 979 -34.57 5.80 11.96
N VAL A 980 -33.48 5.52 11.25
CA VAL A 980 -32.13 5.35 11.80
C VAL A 980 -31.52 6.71 12.08
N THR A 981 -31.06 6.90 13.32
CA THR A 981 -30.52 8.17 13.83
C THR A 981 -29.04 8.08 14.21
N GLY A 982 -28.50 6.88 14.34
CA GLY A 982 -27.07 6.62 14.56
C GLY A 982 -26.72 5.16 14.33
N VAL A 983 -25.43 4.87 14.21
CA VAL A 983 -24.88 3.54 13.91
C VAL A 983 -23.81 3.17 14.94
N LEU A 984 -23.80 1.92 15.39
CA LEU A 984 -22.72 1.31 16.15
C LEU A 984 -22.22 0.08 15.40
N VAL A 985 -20.93 0.02 15.11
CA VAL A 985 -20.29 -1.14 14.48
C VAL A 985 -19.50 -1.90 15.53
N PHE A 986 -19.75 -3.20 15.67
CA PHE A 986 -19.07 -4.10 16.58
C PHE A 986 -18.25 -5.12 15.80
N ALA A 987 -16.97 -5.23 16.14
CA ALA A 987 -16.07 -6.29 15.69
C ALA A 987 -15.07 -6.57 16.81
N HIS A 988 -14.57 -7.79 16.95
CA HIS A 988 -13.62 -8.11 18.01
C HIS A 988 -12.26 -7.42 17.81
N HIS A 989 -11.66 -7.51 16.63
CA HIS A 989 -10.42 -6.80 16.31
C HIS A 989 -10.70 -5.33 15.99
N PRO A 990 -9.95 -4.38 16.59
CA PRO A 990 -10.02 -2.97 16.23
C PRO A 990 -9.36 -2.68 14.90
N LEU A 991 -9.76 -1.55 14.29
CA LEU A 991 -9.04 -1.00 13.13
C LEU A 991 -7.60 -0.63 13.52
N ASP A 992 -7.38 -0.04 14.70
CA ASP A 992 -6.07 0.39 15.17
C ASP A 992 -5.83 -0.11 16.61
N ASP A 993 -4.66 -0.69 16.84
CA ASP A 993 -4.21 -1.09 18.18
C ASP A 993 -3.51 0.13 18.82
N PRO A 994 -3.96 0.62 19.99
CA PRO A 994 -3.37 1.78 20.65
C PRO A 994 -1.97 1.52 21.21
N LEU A 995 -1.56 0.26 21.38
CA LEU A 995 -0.25 -0.09 21.91
C LEU A 995 0.84 0.08 20.84
N PRO A 996 2.10 0.36 21.25
CA PRO A 996 3.22 0.49 20.32
C PRO A 996 3.48 -0.75 19.46
N THR A 997 3.08 -1.94 19.92
CA THR A 997 3.31 -3.23 19.23
C THR A 997 2.43 -3.43 18.01
N LYS A 998 1.27 -2.77 17.94
CA LYS A 998 0.28 -2.92 16.85
C LYS A 998 -0.12 -4.37 16.56
N ALA A 999 -0.10 -5.22 17.58
CA ALA A 999 -0.19 -6.68 17.46
C ALA A 999 -1.63 -7.19 17.37
N SER A 1000 -2.59 -6.38 17.80
CA SER A 1000 -3.99 -6.76 18.00
C SER A 1000 -4.96 -5.95 17.15
N GLN A 1001 -4.55 -5.47 15.98
CA GLN A 1001 -5.41 -4.74 15.03
C GLN A 1001 -5.77 -5.59 13.82
N LEU A 1002 -6.67 -5.11 12.97
CA LEU A 1002 -6.89 -5.72 11.66
C LEU A 1002 -5.56 -5.83 10.90
N THR A 1003 -5.29 -7.05 10.43
CA THR A 1003 -4.04 -7.43 9.77
C THR A 1003 -3.94 -6.85 8.36
N ASP A 1004 -5.07 -6.62 7.70
CA ASP A 1004 -5.16 -5.90 6.43
C ASP A 1004 -5.34 -4.40 6.68
N ARG A 1005 -4.27 -3.63 6.44
CA ARG A 1005 -4.27 -2.17 6.67
C ARG A 1005 -5.09 -1.41 5.65
N LEU A 1006 -5.16 -1.89 4.41
CA LEU A 1006 -5.96 -1.25 3.36
C LEU A 1006 -7.45 -1.44 3.65
N GLU A 1007 -7.83 -2.59 4.20
CA GLU A 1007 -9.17 -2.81 4.75
C GLU A 1007 -9.46 -1.83 5.89
N ALA A 1008 -8.58 -1.71 6.89
CA ALA A 1008 -8.78 -0.80 8.01
C ALA A 1008 -8.99 0.66 7.55
N ASP A 1009 -8.17 1.14 6.60
CA ASP A 1009 -8.27 2.50 6.07
C ASP A 1009 -9.55 2.70 5.23
N THR A 1010 -9.95 1.69 4.46
CA THR A 1010 -11.23 1.72 3.71
C THR A 1010 -12.44 1.80 4.65
N LEU A 1011 -12.44 1.02 5.73
CA LEU A 1011 -13.50 1.04 6.74
C LEU A 1011 -13.57 2.39 7.45
N ARG A 1012 -12.40 2.98 7.78
CA ARG A 1012 -12.32 4.32 8.36
C ARG A 1012 -12.98 5.35 7.43
N GLY A 1013 -12.59 5.36 6.15
CA GLY A 1013 -13.18 6.25 5.13
C GLY A 1013 -14.69 6.05 4.97
N TRP A 1014 -15.20 4.81 5.01
CA TRP A 1014 -16.64 4.56 4.94
C TRP A 1014 -17.41 5.11 6.14
N TYR A 1015 -16.83 5.06 7.34
CA TYR A 1015 -17.47 5.63 8.53
C TYR A 1015 -17.49 7.16 8.45
N GLU A 1016 -16.42 7.76 7.94
CA GLU A 1016 -16.32 9.19 7.70
C GLU A 1016 -17.31 9.66 6.64
N ASP A 1017 -17.31 9.03 5.47
CA ASP A 1017 -18.25 9.29 4.36
C ASP A 1017 -19.70 9.14 4.82
N PHE A 1018 -20.02 8.09 5.57
CA PHE A 1018 -21.36 7.89 6.13
C PHE A 1018 -21.77 9.08 7.00
N ARG A 1019 -20.90 9.52 7.91
CA ARG A 1019 -21.17 10.65 8.80
C ARG A 1019 -21.37 11.93 7.99
N GLU A 1020 -20.47 12.22 7.07
CA GLU A 1020 -20.48 13.46 6.28
C GLU A 1020 -21.71 13.55 5.38
N THR A 1021 -22.00 12.48 4.63
CA THR A 1021 -23.08 12.46 3.64
C THR A 1021 -24.47 12.34 4.26
N SER A 1022 -24.62 11.56 5.34
CA SER A 1022 -25.91 11.36 6.01
C SER A 1022 -26.20 12.37 7.12
N GLY A 1023 -25.16 12.99 7.69
CA GLY A 1023 -25.25 13.83 8.89
C GLY A 1023 -25.65 13.05 10.16
N LYS A 1024 -25.54 11.73 10.17
CA LYS A 1024 -25.84 10.85 11.31
C LYS A 1024 -24.56 10.45 12.04
N SER A 1025 -24.71 10.06 13.30
CA SER A 1025 -23.58 9.61 14.13
C SER A 1025 -23.22 8.15 13.86
N ILE A 1026 -21.93 7.82 13.91
CA ILE A 1026 -21.40 6.45 13.82
C ILE A 1026 -20.22 6.27 14.78
N ALA A 1027 -20.06 5.09 15.36
CA ALA A 1027 -18.88 4.69 16.13
C ALA A 1027 -18.53 3.21 15.93
N SER A 1028 -17.26 2.87 16.13
CA SER A 1028 -16.73 1.51 16.14
C SER A 1028 -16.43 1.07 17.58
N VAL A 1029 -16.88 -0.14 17.94
CA VAL A 1029 -16.74 -0.73 19.27
C VAL A 1029 -16.02 -2.08 19.14
N ASN A 1030 -14.80 -2.14 19.66
CA ASN A 1030 -13.86 -3.23 19.48
C ASN A 1030 -13.34 -3.80 20.81
N ALA A 1031 -12.47 -4.80 20.75
CA ALA A 1031 -11.92 -5.53 21.90
C ALA A 1031 -10.50 -6.06 21.57
N HIS A 1032 -10.13 -7.29 21.98
CA HIS A 1032 -8.93 -8.03 21.57
C HIS A 1032 -7.58 -7.56 22.14
N VAL A 1033 -7.33 -6.24 22.18
CA VAL A 1033 -6.03 -5.68 22.63
C VAL A 1033 -5.76 -5.95 24.10
N GLY A 1034 -6.82 -6.09 24.90
CA GLY A 1034 -6.74 -6.32 26.34
C GLY A 1034 -6.40 -5.08 27.17
N VAL A 1035 -6.77 -3.91 26.66
CA VAL A 1035 -6.76 -2.62 27.35
C VAL A 1035 -8.05 -1.87 27.08
N PHE A 1036 -8.48 -1.01 28.02
CA PHE A 1036 -9.52 -0.02 27.76
C PHE A 1036 -8.88 1.17 27.03
N HIS A 1037 -9.37 1.50 25.84
CA HIS A 1037 -8.90 2.67 25.08
C HIS A 1037 -10.01 3.30 24.26
N ALA A 1038 -9.92 4.61 24.05
CA ALA A 1038 -10.82 5.38 23.20
C ALA A 1038 -10.02 6.38 22.36
N SER A 1039 -10.41 6.52 21.09
CA SER A 1039 -9.91 7.57 20.22
C SER A 1039 -11.03 8.06 19.30
N THR A 1040 -10.99 9.33 18.92
CA THR A 1040 -11.90 9.90 17.93
C THR A 1040 -11.05 10.41 16.77
N GLN A 1041 -11.34 9.95 15.56
CA GLN A 1041 -10.66 10.34 14.33
C GLN A 1041 -11.70 10.89 13.36
N ASP A 1042 -11.46 12.09 12.82
CA ASP A 1042 -12.40 12.82 11.98
C ASP A 1042 -13.84 12.86 12.54
N GLY A 1043 -14.03 12.88 13.86
CA GLY A 1043 -15.36 12.88 14.49
C GLY A 1043 -16.07 11.51 14.57
N VAL A 1044 -15.41 10.41 14.20
CA VAL A 1044 -15.84 9.03 14.44
C VAL A 1044 -15.14 8.47 15.69
N PRO A 1045 -15.88 8.06 16.73
CA PRO A 1045 -15.30 7.37 17.88
C PRO A 1045 -14.93 5.90 17.58
N TYR A 1046 -13.76 5.48 18.03
CA TYR A 1046 -13.22 4.12 18.01
C TYR A 1046 -12.89 3.69 19.44
N LEU A 1047 -13.53 2.63 19.90
CA LEU A 1047 -13.47 2.14 21.27
C LEU A 1047 -12.82 0.76 21.29
N VAL A 1048 -11.97 0.51 22.27
CA VAL A 1048 -11.41 -0.82 22.59
C VAL A 1048 -11.84 -1.16 24.01
N ASN A 1049 -12.72 -2.14 24.13
CA ASN A 1049 -13.14 -2.69 25.40
C ASN A 1049 -12.02 -3.60 25.96
N GLY A 1050 -11.69 -3.42 27.24
CA GLY A 1050 -10.70 -4.25 27.93
C GLY A 1050 -11.26 -5.58 28.44
N ASN A 1051 -10.44 -6.31 29.17
CA ASN A 1051 -10.75 -7.70 29.55
C ASN A 1051 -11.77 -7.79 30.69
N SER A 1052 -12.78 -8.65 30.52
CA SER A 1052 -13.79 -8.91 31.56
C SER A 1052 -13.47 -10.12 32.45
N GLY A 1053 -12.60 -11.03 32.01
CA GLY A 1053 -12.18 -12.20 32.82
C GLY A 1053 -10.69 -12.50 32.79
N LYS A 1054 -10.06 -12.39 31.62
CA LYS A 1054 -8.61 -12.60 31.44
C LYS A 1054 -7.82 -11.48 32.12
N GLY A 1055 -6.59 -11.77 32.57
CA GLY A 1055 -5.65 -10.73 33.01
C GLY A 1055 -5.33 -9.73 31.87
N PRO A 1056 -5.01 -8.46 32.17
CA PRO A 1056 -4.79 -7.42 31.17
C PRO A 1056 -3.51 -7.64 30.35
N ALA A 1057 -3.46 -7.05 29.16
CA ALA A 1057 -2.33 -7.18 28.23
C ALA A 1057 -1.22 -6.12 28.44
N SER A 1058 -1.52 -5.02 29.15
CA SER A 1058 -0.57 -3.94 29.42
C SER A 1058 -0.67 -3.42 30.86
N THR A 1059 0.04 -2.33 31.16
CA THR A 1059 0.00 -1.64 32.45
C THR A 1059 -1.34 -0.90 32.65
N PRO A 1060 -1.78 -0.66 33.89
CA PRO A 1060 -2.98 0.14 34.17
C PRO A 1060 -2.94 1.53 33.53
N ALA A 1061 -1.75 2.12 33.40
CA ALA A 1061 -1.57 3.41 32.76
C ALA A 1061 -1.97 3.37 31.28
N ASP A 1062 -1.79 2.26 30.58
CA ASP A 1062 -2.22 2.08 29.18
C ASP A 1062 -3.65 1.55 29.07
N GLY A 1063 -4.43 1.54 30.16
CA GLY A 1063 -5.77 0.94 30.20
C GLY A 1063 -5.78 -0.56 30.52
N GLY A 1064 -4.64 -1.13 30.92
CA GLY A 1064 -4.49 -2.55 31.26
C GLY A 1064 -5.02 -2.92 32.65
N PHE A 1065 -6.32 -3.16 32.75
CA PHE A 1065 -7.01 -3.68 33.94
C PHE A 1065 -8.28 -4.45 33.53
N THR A 1066 -8.98 -5.04 34.50
CA THR A 1066 -10.21 -5.82 34.22
C THR A 1066 -11.50 -5.07 34.52
N GLY A 1067 -12.56 -5.36 33.78
CA GLY A 1067 -13.86 -4.73 33.93
C GLY A 1067 -14.79 -4.97 32.74
N TRP A 1068 -15.79 -4.13 32.59
CA TRP A 1068 -16.68 -4.09 31.44
C TRP A 1068 -17.04 -2.63 31.15
N SER A 1069 -17.82 -2.36 30.11
CA SER A 1069 -18.20 -0.97 29.82
C SER A 1069 -19.67 -0.77 29.46
N MET A 1070 -20.17 0.44 29.71
CA MET A 1070 -21.51 0.87 29.36
C MET A 1070 -21.43 2.02 28.35
N LEU A 1071 -22.06 1.83 27.19
CA LEU A 1071 -22.24 2.88 26.19
C LEU A 1071 -23.54 3.63 26.46
N GLY A 1072 -23.46 4.94 26.59
CA GLY A 1072 -24.62 5.84 26.63
C GLY A 1072 -24.83 6.51 25.27
N VAL A 1073 -25.92 6.19 24.57
CA VAL A 1073 -26.15 6.61 23.19
C VAL A 1073 -27.30 7.61 23.11
N ARG A 1074 -27.08 8.76 22.47
CA ARG A 1074 -28.03 9.88 22.24
C ARG A 1074 -28.00 10.33 20.77
N PRO A 1075 -28.38 9.48 19.82
CA PRO A 1075 -28.19 9.72 18.39
C PRO A 1075 -28.87 11.01 17.88
N ALA A 1076 -30.04 11.38 18.45
CA ALA A 1076 -30.75 12.62 18.11
C ALA A 1076 -30.03 13.93 18.53
N SER A 1077 -28.92 13.85 19.26
CA SER A 1077 -28.06 15.00 19.55
C SER A 1077 -27.28 15.46 18.30
N GLY A 1078 -27.27 14.63 17.25
CA GLY A 1078 -26.51 14.80 16.02
C GLY A 1078 -25.06 14.37 16.19
N PRO A 1079 -24.28 14.31 15.09
CA PRO A 1079 -22.83 14.20 15.17
C PRO A 1079 -22.28 15.39 15.98
N VAL A 1080 -21.07 15.24 16.53
CA VAL A 1080 -20.40 16.32 17.30
C VAL A 1080 -20.25 17.62 16.46
N SER A 1081 -20.41 17.51 15.14
CA SER A 1081 -20.42 18.55 14.12
C SER A 1081 -21.79 19.24 13.96
N GLY A 1082 -22.07 20.20 14.84
CA GLY A 1082 -23.03 21.26 14.54
C GLY A 1082 -22.51 22.62 15.00
N PRO A 1083 -22.61 23.70 14.21
CA PRO A 1083 -22.45 25.03 14.76
C PRO A 1083 -23.44 25.16 15.91
N THR A 1084 -22.96 25.62 17.07
CA THR A 1084 -23.78 25.79 18.26
C THR A 1084 -25.13 26.42 17.88
N GLN A 1085 -26.23 25.68 18.07
CA GLN A 1085 -27.54 26.28 17.88
C GLN A 1085 -27.78 27.21 19.06
N GLY A 1086 -27.39 28.48 18.92
CA GLY A 1086 -27.53 29.50 19.96
C GLY A 1086 -26.44 29.49 21.05
N GLY A 1087 -25.20 29.09 20.72
CA GLY A 1087 -24.04 29.30 21.61
C GLY A 1087 -23.97 28.40 22.84
N ARG A 1088 -24.68 27.26 22.87
CA ARG A 1088 -24.54 26.22 23.91
C ARG A 1088 -23.95 24.94 23.30
N PRO A 1089 -22.92 24.32 23.92
CA PRO A 1089 -22.47 22.99 23.53
C PRO A 1089 -23.63 22.00 23.64
N ARG A 1090 -23.86 21.17 22.61
CA ARG A 1090 -24.65 19.94 22.78
C ARG A 1090 -23.74 18.94 23.51
N GLY A 1091 -24.29 18.19 24.47
CA GLY A 1091 -23.54 17.08 25.09
C GLY A 1091 -23.18 16.02 24.05
N PRO A 1092 -22.17 15.18 24.30
CA PRO A 1092 -21.74 14.16 23.33
C PRO A 1092 -22.87 13.17 23.04
N TRP A 1093 -22.96 12.75 21.78
CA TRP A 1093 -23.95 11.76 21.33
C TRP A 1093 -23.62 10.35 21.84
N LEU A 1094 -22.35 10.08 22.11
CA LEU A 1094 -21.85 8.84 22.68
C LEU A 1094 -21.02 9.16 23.93
N THR A 1095 -21.30 8.45 25.01
CA THR A 1095 -20.49 8.43 26.23
C THR A 1095 -20.11 6.98 26.54
N TRP A 1096 -18.91 6.76 27.05
CA TRP A 1096 -18.37 5.45 27.37
C TRP A 1096 -17.93 5.41 28.83
N GLU A 1097 -18.65 4.64 29.63
CA GLU A 1097 -18.37 4.42 31.04
C GLU A 1097 -17.62 3.10 31.21
N VAL A 1098 -16.43 3.18 31.80
CA VAL A 1098 -15.54 2.05 32.03
C VAL A 1098 -15.76 1.55 33.47
N ASN A 1099 -16.58 0.51 33.58
CA ASN A 1099 -16.89 -0.17 34.84
C ASN A 1099 -15.73 -1.07 35.26
N THR A 1100 -14.73 -0.43 35.86
CA THR A 1100 -13.52 -1.08 36.37
C THR A 1100 -13.86 -1.99 37.54
N ARG A 1101 -13.46 -3.26 37.51
CA ARG A 1101 -13.66 -4.17 38.65
C ARG A 1101 -12.94 -3.62 39.87
N ALA A 1102 -13.62 -3.48 41.00
CA ALA A 1102 -13.05 -2.88 42.20
C ALA A 1102 -13.28 -3.75 43.44
N GLU A 1103 -12.22 -4.36 43.97
CA GLU A 1103 -12.28 -5.08 45.26
C GLU A 1103 -12.23 -4.11 46.46
N GLY A 1104 -11.68 -2.91 46.24
CA GLY A 1104 -11.61 -1.82 47.21
C GLY A 1104 -10.93 -0.59 46.61
N ILE A 1105 -11.11 0.57 47.24
CA ILE A 1105 -10.53 1.84 46.81
C ILE A 1105 -9.78 2.49 47.97
N THR A 1106 -8.55 2.92 47.70
CA THR A 1106 -7.75 3.72 48.63
C THR A 1106 -7.67 5.15 48.12
N VAL A 1107 -8.02 6.12 48.95
CA VAL A 1107 -7.93 7.56 48.64
C VAL A 1107 -6.78 8.17 49.41
N SER A 1108 -5.95 8.95 48.73
CA SER A 1108 -4.79 9.66 49.26
C SER A 1108 -4.90 11.16 48.98
N GLY A 1109 -4.46 11.96 49.94
CA GLY A 1109 -4.59 13.42 49.87
C GLY A 1109 -4.25 14.08 51.22
N PRO A 1110 -4.42 15.40 51.34
CA PRO A 1110 -4.11 16.12 52.57
C PRO A 1110 -5.07 15.77 53.70
N GLU A 1111 -4.57 15.52 54.91
CA GLU A 1111 -5.43 15.41 56.11
C GLU A 1111 -5.99 16.78 56.55
N SER A 1112 -5.32 17.87 56.15
CA SER A 1112 -5.75 19.24 56.44
C SER A 1112 -5.29 20.27 55.42
N LEU A 1113 -6.07 21.34 55.22
CA LEU A 1113 -5.77 22.48 54.34
C LEU A 1113 -6.11 23.83 54.99
N GLU A 1114 -5.38 24.90 54.66
CA GLU A 1114 -5.79 26.27 54.98
C GLU A 1114 -6.81 26.81 53.96
N VAL A 1115 -7.73 27.69 54.38
CA VAL A 1115 -8.71 28.27 53.45
C VAL A 1115 -8.01 29.06 52.35
N GLY A 1116 -8.23 28.66 51.10
CA GLY A 1116 -7.60 29.19 49.90
C GLY A 1116 -6.39 28.39 49.41
N GLU A 1117 -5.98 27.36 50.16
CA GLU A 1117 -4.98 26.36 49.75
C GLU A 1117 -5.63 25.28 48.87
N SER A 1118 -4.82 24.76 47.94
CA SER A 1118 -5.17 23.67 47.04
C SER A 1118 -4.11 22.58 47.11
N ALA A 1119 -4.52 21.32 47.02
CA ALA A 1119 -3.62 20.18 46.97
C ALA A 1119 -4.21 19.06 46.10
N ALA A 1120 -3.32 18.25 45.51
CA ALA A 1120 -3.73 17.10 44.73
C ALA A 1120 -4.34 16.00 45.62
N VAL A 1121 -5.35 15.32 45.09
CA VAL A 1121 -5.87 14.05 45.60
C VAL A 1121 -5.64 12.96 44.57
N ALA A 1122 -5.52 11.72 45.02
CA ALA A 1122 -5.42 10.57 44.13
C ALA A 1122 -6.13 9.37 44.75
N ALA A 1123 -6.75 8.53 43.92
CA ALA A 1123 -7.34 7.28 44.34
C ALA A 1123 -6.80 6.11 43.52
N VAL A 1124 -6.80 4.93 44.14
CA VAL A 1124 -6.34 3.67 43.55
C VAL A 1124 -7.35 2.58 43.83
N VAL A 1125 -7.78 1.89 42.79
CA VAL A 1125 -8.58 0.66 42.84
C VAL A 1125 -7.64 -0.54 42.99
N VAL A 1126 -8.01 -1.51 43.83
CA VAL A 1126 -7.30 -2.79 43.96
C VAL A 1126 -8.03 -3.88 43.20
N GLN A 1127 -7.29 -4.64 42.38
CA GLN A 1127 -7.76 -5.81 41.63
C GLN A 1127 -6.88 -7.03 41.89
N ASP A 1128 -7.48 -8.22 41.85
CA ASP A 1128 -6.79 -9.50 41.95
C ASP A 1128 -5.89 -9.58 43.20
N GLY A 1129 -6.32 -8.92 44.29
CA GLY A 1129 -5.61 -8.78 45.55
C GLY A 1129 -4.32 -7.96 45.57
N THR A 1130 -3.74 -7.57 44.42
CA THR A 1130 -2.42 -6.89 44.36
C THR A 1130 -2.24 -5.85 43.27
N ARG A 1131 -3.04 -5.85 42.20
CA ARG A 1131 -2.92 -4.87 41.12
C ARG A 1131 -3.53 -3.56 41.57
N GLU A 1132 -2.74 -2.49 41.54
CA GLU A 1132 -3.16 -1.12 41.82
C GLU A 1132 -3.47 -0.40 40.50
N VAL A 1133 -4.72 0.00 40.32
CA VAL A 1133 -5.22 0.72 39.14
C VAL A 1133 -5.52 2.17 39.57
N PRO A 1134 -4.76 3.17 39.10
CA PRO A 1134 -5.08 4.56 39.39
C PRO A 1134 -6.49 4.92 38.92
N VAL A 1135 -7.24 5.64 39.75
CA VAL A 1135 -8.51 6.25 39.34
C VAL A 1135 -8.16 7.50 38.54
N ALA A 1136 -7.84 7.26 37.27
CA ALA A 1136 -7.54 8.24 36.23
C ALA A 1136 -7.97 7.63 34.90
N TRP A 1137 -7.95 8.43 33.83
CA TRP A 1137 -8.30 7.94 32.50
C TRP A 1137 -7.59 6.61 32.18
N PRO A 1138 -8.30 5.58 31.66
CA PRO A 1138 -9.70 5.58 31.20
C PRO A 1138 -10.72 5.13 32.26
N VAL A 1139 -10.37 5.04 33.55
CA VAL A 1139 -11.29 4.61 34.62
C VAL A 1139 -12.42 5.63 34.83
N SER A 1140 -13.67 5.18 34.72
CA SER A 1140 -14.83 5.98 35.12
C SER A 1140 -15.02 5.98 36.62
N SER A 1141 -15.26 7.15 37.19
CA SER A 1141 -15.44 7.33 38.63
C SER A 1141 -16.54 8.34 38.93
N SER A 1142 -16.97 8.42 40.19
CA SER A 1142 -17.82 9.51 40.66
C SER A 1142 -17.26 10.10 41.93
N TRP A 1143 -16.89 11.39 41.90
CA TRP A 1143 -16.37 12.11 43.05
C TRP A 1143 -17.44 12.96 43.74
N GLY A 1144 -17.38 13.04 45.07
CA GLY A 1144 -18.32 13.84 45.85
C GLY A 1144 -18.10 13.72 47.35
N GLY A 1145 -19.19 13.72 48.11
CA GLY A 1145 -19.16 13.50 49.55
C GLY A 1145 -19.66 14.68 50.39
N GLU A 1146 -19.64 14.52 51.71
CA GLU A 1146 -20.22 15.49 52.64
C GLU A 1146 -19.36 16.76 52.74
N GLY A 1147 -19.96 17.91 52.42
CA GLY A 1147 -19.28 19.21 52.47
C GLY A 1147 -18.34 19.48 51.28
N VAL A 1148 -18.35 18.61 50.27
CA VAL A 1148 -17.58 18.72 49.03
C VAL A 1148 -18.49 19.19 47.88
N CYS A 1149 -17.91 19.92 46.93
CA CYS A 1149 -18.52 20.32 45.67
C CYS A 1149 -17.58 19.92 44.53
N THR A 1150 -18.05 19.21 43.53
CA THR A 1150 -17.30 19.00 42.29
C THR A 1150 -17.55 20.18 41.35
N THR A 1151 -16.50 20.71 40.73
CA THR A 1151 -16.59 21.82 39.78
C THR A 1151 -16.43 21.29 38.36
N GLY A 1152 -17.31 21.69 37.43
CA GLY A 1152 -17.25 21.23 36.02
C GLY A 1152 -16.28 21.98 35.11
N GLU A 1153 -15.50 22.93 35.64
CA GLU A 1153 -14.44 23.65 34.94
C GLU A 1153 -13.33 24.02 35.94
N SER A 1154 -12.09 24.17 35.46
CA SER A 1154 -10.97 24.58 36.31
C SER A 1154 -10.96 26.09 36.61
N GLY A 1155 -10.42 26.46 37.78
CA GLY A 1155 -10.05 27.84 38.12
C GLY A 1155 -11.03 28.62 39.01
N ARG A 1156 -10.62 29.83 39.40
CA ARG A 1156 -11.29 30.63 40.46
C ARG A 1156 -12.74 31.05 40.14
N ALA A 1157 -13.15 31.01 38.88
CA ALA A 1157 -14.52 31.31 38.49
C ALA A 1157 -15.46 30.15 38.83
N ALA A 1158 -15.05 28.91 38.53
CA ALA A 1158 -15.81 27.69 38.80
C ALA A 1158 -16.03 27.45 40.31
N LEU A 1159 -15.04 27.80 41.14
CA LEU A 1159 -15.16 27.74 42.61
C LEU A 1159 -16.30 28.60 43.18
N ARG A 1160 -16.80 29.59 42.43
CA ARG A 1160 -17.93 30.44 42.85
C ARG A 1160 -19.30 29.79 42.61
N GLU A 1161 -19.34 28.72 41.83
CA GLU A 1161 -20.56 27.97 41.52
C GLU A 1161 -20.94 27.02 42.65
N CYS A 1162 -20.00 26.70 43.54
CA CYS A 1162 -20.24 25.83 44.67
C CYS A 1162 -21.29 26.40 45.65
N PRO A 1163 -22.20 25.54 46.17
CA PRO A 1163 -23.24 25.95 47.11
C PRO A 1163 -22.72 26.70 48.33
N ARG A 1164 -23.53 27.62 48.86
CA ARG A 1164 -23.21 28.33 50.10
C ARG A 1164 -23.23 27.35 51.28
N GLY A 1165 -22.07 26.82 51.64
CA GLY A 1165 -21.91 25.91 52.78
C GLY A 1165 -20.70 25.01 52.63
N THR A 1166 -20.31 24.76 51.38
CA THR A 1166 -19.20 23.90 50.96
C THR A 1166 -17.89 24.27 51.64
N VAL A 1167 -17.18 23.24 52.09
CA VAL A 1167 -15.89 23.28 52.77
C VAL A 1167 -14.75 23.07 51.77
N LEU A 1168 -14.91 22.12 50.85
CA LEU A 1168 -13.93 21.76 49.82
C LEU A 1168 -14.56 21.81 48.43
N ALA A 1169 -13.80 22.24 47.43
CA ALA A 1169 -14.13 22.06 46.03
C ALA A 1169 -13.11 21.12 45.38
N LEU A 1170 -13.56 20.15 44.60
CA LEU A 1170 -12.71 19.27 43.81
C LEU A 1170 -12.92 19.58 42.33
N ASP A 1171 -11.81 19.78 41.62
CA ASP A 1171 -11.78 19.69 40.17
C ASP A 1171 -11.53 18.23 39.78
N PRO A 1172 -12.49 17.52 39.16
CA PRO A 1172 -12.36 16.11 38.81
C PRO A 1172 -11.43 15.88 37.62
N ASP A 1173 -11.14 16.90 36.79
CA ASP A 1173 -10.23 16.74 35.65
C ASP A 1173 -8.77 16.84 36.09
N THR A 1174 -8.48 17.74 37.05
CA THR A 1174 -7.11 17.96 37.56
C THR A 1174 -6.83 17.23 38.87
N HIS A 1175 -7.85 16.63 39.48
CA HIS A 1175 -7.83 16.09 40.84
C HIS A 1175 -7.29 17.09 41.88
N GLU A 1176 -7.55 18.39 41.68
CA GLU A 1176 -7.14 19.45 42.59
C GLU A 1176 -8.24 19.76 43.61
N LEU A 1177 -7.95 19.54 44.89
CA LEU A 1177 -8.86 19.81 46.01
C LEU A 1177 -8.53 21.15 46.65
N THR A 1178 -9.48 22.09 46.64
CA THR A 1178 -9.33 23.46 47.15
C THR A 1178 -10.20 23.70 48.39
N ALA A 1179 -9.60 24.22 49.46
CA ALA A 1179 -10.33 24.59 50.67
C ALA A 1179 -11.04 25.95 50.53
N LEU A 1180 -12.37 25.95 50.60
CA LEU A 1180 -13.18 27.16 50.46
C LEU A 1180 -13.55 27.80 51.81
N ARG A 1181 -13.68 26.98 52.88
CA ARG A 1181 -14.10 27.42 54.22
C ARG A 1181 -13.53 26.51 55.28
N ALA A 1182 -13.36 27.03 56.49
CA ALA A 1182 -12.96 26.23 57.65
C ALA A 1182 -14.10 25.31 58.12
N GLY A 1183 -13.78 24.04 58.37
CA GLY A 1183 -14.72 22.97 58.70
C GLY A 1183 -14.09 21.58 58.53
N ALA A 1184 -14.91 20.54 58.55
CA ALA A 1184 -14.50 19.19 58.13
C ALA A 1184 -15.39 18.79 56.95
N ALA A 1185 -14.81 18.12 55.97
CA ALA A 1185 -15.54 17.53 54.85
C ALA A 1185 -14.94 16.16 54.52
N THR A 1186 -15.80 15.28 54.01
CA THR A 1186 -15.42 13.93 53.59
C THR A 1186 -15.55 13.86 52.08
N LEU A 1187 -14.42 13.65 51.42
CA LEU A 1187 -14.35 13.34 50.00
C LEU A 1187 -14.63 11.85 49.82
N THR A 1188 -15.55 11.51 48.92
CA THR A 1188 -15.88 10.14 48.52
C THR A 1188 -15.62 9.99 47.03
N VAL A 1189 -14.98 8.89 46.64
CA VAL A 1189 -14.88 8.44 45.24
C VAL A 1189 -15.54 7.09 45.12
N THR A 1190 -16.33 6.90 44.06
CA THR A 1190 -16.97 5.63 43.73
C THR A 1190 -16.48 5.14 42.38
N VAL A 1191 -16.14 3.85 42.27
CA VAL A 1191 -15.80 3.17 41.01
C VAL A 1191 -16.55 1.84 41.00
N ASN A 1192 -17.42 1.64 40.01
CA ASN A 1192 -18.23 0.42 39.84
C ASN A 1192 -18.86 -0.08 41.16
N GLY A 1193 -19.53 0.83 41.88
CA GLY A 1193 -20.20 0.56 43.15
C GLY A 1193 -19.29 0.45 44.40
N ALA A 1194 -17.98 0.27 44.25
CA ALA A 1194 -17.02 0.34 45.36
C ALA A 1194 -16.73 1.80 45.73
N ALA A 1195 -16.57 2.11 47.01
CA ALA A 1195 -16.32 3.48 47.48
C ALA A 1195 -15.08 3.60 48.38
N GLY A 1196 -14.35 4.71 48.23
CA GLY A 1196 -13.25 5.12 49.10
C GLY A 1196 -13.50 6.51 49.67
N GLU A 1197 -13.04 6.78 50.89
CA GLU A 1197 -13.27 8.06 51.58
C GLU A 1197 -11.98 8.69 52.13
N LEU A 1198 -11.92 10.02 52.09
CA LEU A 1198 -10.87 10.84 52.71
C LEU A 1198 -11.52 11.99 53.50
N THR A 1199 -11.26 12.06 54.81
CA THR A 1199 -11.71 13.20 55.63
C THR A 1199 -10.62 14.27 55.67
N VAL A 1200 -10.98 15.50 55.30
CA VAL A 1200 -10.06 16.65 55.31
C VAL A 1200 -10.59 17.73 56.25
N SER A 1201 -9.71 18.18 57.16
CA SER A 1201 -10.00 19.28 58.09
C SER A 1201 -9.44 20.60 57.56
N THR A 1202 -10.28 21.62 57.42
CA THR A 1202 -9.86 22.93 56.91
C THR A 1202 -9.81 23.98 58.01
N SER A 1203 -8.75 24.78 58.01
CA SER A 1203 -8.51 25.81 59.03
C SER A 1203 -8.32 27.21 58.41
N ARG A 1204 -8.45 28.26 59.24
CA ARG A 1204 -8.45 29.66 58.78
C ARG A 1204 -7.07 30.25 58.63
#